data_AF-A0A7J7KTA6-F1
#
_entry.id   AF-A0A7J7KTA6-F1
#
_cell.length_a   1.000
_cell.length_b   1.000
_cell.length_c   1.000
_cell.angle_alpha   90.00
_cell.angle_beta   90.00
_cell.angle_gamma   90.00
#
_symmetry.space_group_name_H-M   'P 1'
#
loop_
_entity.id
_entity.type
_entity.pdbx_description
1 polymer ?
#
loop_
_entity_poly.entity_id
_entity_poly.type
_entity_poly.pdbx_seq_one_letter_code
_entity_poly.pdbx_strand_id
1 'polypeptide(L)'
;MLMNRNLCMYCLVKWEKTGDHLIVARDLIDNLSTKLSHALDIVATFTGETLADVKYTHPTSGDEQRPLLPASHVTADVGTGLVHTAPAHGHDDFKVALQHDLSKECIIDEHGLYMSSAGKYFAGKNVFEEGNSLVLKMLGERVIHSEDYIHKYPYDWRSKQPVMIRASSQWFINTKSLVQPAISALEEVTVLPGVYKTPLCETISHRPYWCISRQRSWGVPIPVFYDQYERAYVNSVLTDHVKKLVVDRGPDCWWEADMDTLLPDHIKSEAGLDKSLTYRRGKDILDIWFDSGITWAAVLDSAPADLYIEGVDQIRGWFQSSLLTSVALTGQSPYKCLMMHGFTVDENNQKMSKSLGNVVAPSDVIYGSKTEQKGYGIDVLRWWAASKYSVTNVDIGPAIIKQCNEKLLLLRKRMRFILGNLYDFHSVDILQYEELLPQDQYFLHQLHQYAAKITLLYDRYEMSSVLNELEMFMTKFSSIYSTLSKDRLYCFPVTSRERRSAQTTLHHTLEVILRSFAPILPFFAEDCYMHRYGNQLNLHSESSTTPSIFRSGWFKEIPCWSNTELADKFEFVYSLADKIRCLLENTPTDAFEYIFVTSSENDTYKILMELQEDCGDEELSSHTPLCEVMQCASVRVCLAHDINLSELEYTHHTES
;
A
#
# COMPACT_ATOMS: atom_id res chain seq x y z
N MET A 1 -22.84 30.34 -26.28
CA MET A 1 -21.59 29.93 -26.98
C MET A 1 -20.42 30.24 -26.05
N LEU A 2 -19.34 29.47 -26.10
CA LEU A 2 -18.18 29.63 -25.22
C LEU A 2 -17.02 30.25 -25.99
N MET A 3 -16.27 31.12 -25.31
CA MET A 3 -15.07 31.77 -25.82
C MET A 3 -13.98 31.78 -24.76
N ASN A 4 -12.70 31.82 -25.16
CA ASN A 4 -11.61 32.01 -24.23
C ASN A 4 -11.28 33.50 -24.08
N ARG A 5 -11.52 34.03 -22.88
CA ARG A 5 -11.37 35.46 -22.59
C ARG A 5 -9.91 35.94 -22.64
N ASN A 6 -8.97 35.09 -22.23
CA ASN A 6 -7.60 35.52 -21.91
C ASN A 6 -6.53 34.95 -22.86
N LEU A 7 -6.73 33.73 -23.37
CA LEU A 7 -5.69 33.01 -24.12
C LEU A 7 -5.84 33.13 -25.64
N CYS A 8 -7.04 33.45 -26.14
CA CYS A 8 -7.30 33.50 -27.57
C CYS A 8 -7.45 34.94 -28.08
N MET A 9 -6.81 35.21 -29.22
CA MET A 9 -7.07 36.38 -30.05
C MET A 9 -8.14 36.03 -31.09
N TYR A 10 -9.14 36.89 -31.26
CA TYR A 10 -10.21 36.72 -32.22
C TYR A 10 -10.10 37.74 -33.35
N CYS A 11 -10.58 37.37 -34.54
CA CYS A 11 -10.59 38.20 -35.72
C CYS A 11 -12.01 38.30 -36.29
N LEU A 12 -12.37 39.49 -36.75
CA LEU A 12 -13.45 39.66 -37.72
C LEU A 12 -12.85 39.44 -39.10
N VAL A 13 -13.31 38.42 -39.81
CA VAL A 13 -12.83 38.08 -41.16
C VAL A 13 -13.95 38.25 -42.18
N LYS A 14 -13.62 38.75 -43.37
CA LYS A 14 -14.53 38.81 -44.51
C LYS A 14 -14.41 37.51 -45.30
N TRP A 15 -15.52 36.81 -45.48
CA TRP A 15 -15.55 35.56 -46.24
C TRP A 15 -15.68 35.85 -47.74
N GLU A 16 -14.69 35.42 -48.54
CA GLU A 16 -14.63 35.70 -49.98
C GLU A 16 -15.89 35.25 -50.75
N LYS A 17 -16.47 34.11 -50.38
CA LYS A 17 -17.59 33.49 -51.11
C LYS A 17 -18.86 34.33 -51.12
N THR A 18 -19.23 34.93 -49.98
CA THR A 18 -20.50 35.65 -49.81
C THR A 18 -20.31 37.13 -49.50
N GLY A 19 -19.12 37.52 -49.05
CA GLY A 19 -18.83 38.86 -48.52
C GLY A 19 -19.27 39.06 -47.06
N ASP A 20 -19.83 38.03 -46.41
CA ASP A 20 -20.25 38.08 -45.01
C ASP A 20 -19.05 38.20 -44.07
N HIS A 21 -19.30 38.68 -42.85
CA HIS A 21 -18.28 38.79 -41.82
C HIS A 21 -18.45 37.66 -40.79
N LEU A 22 -17.36 36.98 -40.46
CA LEU A 22 -17.30 35.90 -39.49
C LEU A 22 -16.37 36.25 -38.33
N ILE A 23 -16.67 35.75 -37.14
CA ILE A 23 -15.77 35.84 -35.99
C ILE A 23 -15.12 34.48 -35.80
N VAL A 24 -13.79 34.45 -35.82
CA VAL A 24 -12.98 33.23 -35.68
C VAL A 24 -11.74 33.52 -34.83
N ALA A 25 -11.17 32.52 -34.16
CA ALA A 25 -9.87 32.68 -33.52
C ALA A 25 -8.78 32.84 -34.59
N ARG A 26 -7.83 33.75 -34.33
CA ARG A 26 -6.79 34.13 -35.27
C ARG A 26 -5.98 32.93 -35.76
N ASP A 27 -5.59 32.05 -34.86
CA ASP A 27 -4.71 30.92 -35.14
C ASP A 27 -5.41 29.82 -35.97
N LEU A 28 -6.74 29.89 -36.12
CA LEU A 28 -7.55 28.93 -36.87
C LEU A 28 -7.90 29.41 -38.28
N ILE A 29 -7.53 30.65 -38.65
CA ILE A 29 -7.88 31.25 -39.96
C ILE A 29 -7.33 30.41 -41.11
N ASP A 30 -6.06 30.02 -41.07
CA ASP A 30 -5.42 29.28 -42.17
C ASP A 30 -6.05 27.90 -42.36
N ASN A 31 -6.30 27.20 -41.25
CA ASN A 31 -6.97 25.90 -41.24
C ASN A 31 -8.42 26.00 -41.77
N LEU A 32 -9.17 27.02 -41.33
CA LEU A 32 -10.54 27.26 -41.79
C LEU A 32 -10.60 27.67 -43.26
N SER A 33 -9.73 28.58 -43.70
CA SER A 33 -9.60 29.01 -45.09
C SER A 33 -9.36 27.81 -46.01
N THR A 34 -8.45 26.91 -45.60
CA THR A 34 -8.17 25.66 -46.32
C THR A 34 -9.41 24.76 -46.38
N LYS A 35 -10.09 24.53 -45.24
CA LYS A 35 -11.32 23.71 -45.19
C LYS A 35 -12.47 24.29 -46.02
N LEU A 36 -12.64 25.60 -45.97
CA LEU A 36 -13.69 26.30 -46.72
C LEU A 36 -13.35 26.46 -48.21
N SER A 37 -12.09 26.22 -48.61
CA SER A 37 -11.58 26.44 -49.97
C SER A 37 -11.79 27.88 -50.48
N HIS A 38 -11.77 28.86 -49.57
CA HIS A 38 -12.02 30.28 -49.83
C HIS A 38 -11.22 31.13 -48.85
N ALA A 39 -10.76 32.30 -49.29
CA ALA A 39 -10.00 33.20 -48.42
C ALA A 39 -10.87 33.81 -47.30
N LEU A 40 -10.21 34.05 -46.16
CA LEU A 40 -10.75 34.73 -44.99
C LEU A 40 -9.88 35.95 -44.69
N ASP A 41 -10.28 37.11 -45.21
CA ASP A 41 -9.49 38.34 -45.08
C ASP A 41 -9.73 38.99 -43.73
N ILE A 42 -8.66 39.23 -42.97
CA ILE A 42 -8.76 39.88 -41.65
C ILE A 42 -9.16 41.34 -41.81
N VAL A 43 -10.32 41.70 -41.24
CA VAL A 43 -10.84 43.07 -41.18
C VAL A 43 -10.41 43.75 -39.87
N ALA A 44 -10.49 43.01 -38.75
CA ALA A 44 -10.10 43.51 -37.44
C ALA A 44 -9.67 42.36 -36.52
N THR A 45 -8.84 42.68 -35.52
CA THR A 45 -8.34 41.73 -34.51
C THR A 45 -8.59 42.30 -33.12
N PHE A 46 -9.08 41.47 -32.20
CA PHE A 46 -9.44 41.87 -30.83
C PHE A 46 -9.26 40.71 -29.84
N THR A 47 -9.25 41.04 -28.55
CA THR A 47 -9.15 40.05 -27.46
C THR A 47 -10.52 39.42 -27.17
N GLY A 48 -10.53 38.24 -26.53
CA GLY A 48 -11.77 37.60 -26.08
C GLY A 48 -12.58 38.46 -25.11
N GLU A 49 -11.93 39.34 -24.35
CA GLU A 49 -12.57 40.37 -23.51
C GLU A 49 -13.65 41.16 -24.25
N THR A 50 -13.35 41.60 -25.47
CA THR A 50 -14.25 42.41 -26.29
C THR A 50 -15.54 41.67 -26.67
N LEU A 51 -15.53 40.34 -26.61
CA LEU A 51 -16.69 39.49 -26.90
C LEU A 51 -17.59 39.23 -25.68
N ALA A 52 -17.19 39.65 -24.47
CA ALA A 52 -17.90 39.30 -23.24
C ALA A 52 -19.35 39.82 -23.20
N ASP A 53 -19.61 41.01 -23.74
CA ASP A 53 -20.95 41.62 -23.79
C ASP A 53 -21.71 41.32 -25.09
N VAL A 54 -21.10 40.56 -26.00
CA VAL A 54 -21.70 40.23 -27.29
C VAL A 54 -22.78 39.16 -27.10
N LYS A 55 -23.91 39.37 -27.78
CA LYS A 55 -25.00 38.41 -27.88
C LYS A 55 -25.14 37.92 -29.31
N TYR A 56 -25.57 36.67 -29.46
CA TYR A 56 -25.83 36.06 -30.76
C TYR A 56 -27.25 35.50 -30.82
N THR A 57 -27.79 35.43 -32.02
CA THR A 57 -29.09 34.80 -32.28
C THR A 57 -28.86 33.33 -32.63
N HIS A 58 -29.52 32.41 -31.92
CA HIS A 58 -29.34 30.98 -32.22
C HIS A 58 -30.11 30.60 -33.50
N PRO A 59 -29.50 29.87 -34.45
CA PRO A 59 -30.13 29.57 -35.75
C PRO A 59 -31.51 28.90 -35.67
N THR A 60 -31.78 28.14 -34.60
CA THR A 60 -33.02 27.37 -34.45
C THR A 60 -34.01 27.96 -33.44
N SER A 61 -33.67 29.07 -32.77
CA SER A 61 -34.46 29.59 -31.62
C SER A 61 -35.21 30.89 -31.93
N GLY A 62 -35.33 31.27 -33.21
CA GLY A 62 -35.93 32.54 -33.62
C GLY A 62 -35.04 33.73 -33.22
N ASP A 63 -35.65 34.82 -32.75
CA ASP A 63 -34.95 36.09 -32.41
C ASP A 63 -34.34 36.10 -30.99
N GLU A 64 -34.32 34.97 -30.29
CA GLU A 64 -33.77 34.86 -28.94
C GLU A 64 -32.26 35.14 -28.93
N GLN A 65 -31.86 36.18 -28.19
CA GLN A 65 -30.47 36.56 -28.00
C GLN A 65 -29.81 35.76 -26.87
N ARG A 66 -28.68 35.12 -27.14
CA ARG A 66 -27.90 34.33 -26.19
C ARG A 66 -26.49 34.92 -25.98
N PRO A 67 -25.91 34.82 -24.78
CA PRO A 67 -24.60 35.39 -24.50
C PRO A 67 -23.45 34.53 -25.00
N LEU A 68 -22.29 35.16 -25.19
CA LEU A 68 -20.99 34.49 -25.21
C LEU A 68 -20.47 34.39 -23.77
N LEU A 69 -20.10 33.18 -23.34
CA LEU A 69 -19.62 32.94 -21.97
C LEU A 69 -18.13 32.63 -21.96
N PRO A 70 -17.38 33.14 -20.97
CA PRO A 70 -15.97 32.85 -20.82
C PRO A 70 -15.78 31.39 -20.37
N ALA A 71 -14.90 30.67 -21.04
CA ALA A 71 -14.55 29.29 -20.71
C ALA A 71 -13.06 29.06 -20.94
N SER A 72 -12.33 28.75 -19.86
CA SER A 72 -10.88 28.57 -19.90
C SER A 72 -10.42 27.33 -20.67
N HIS A 73 -11.31 26.35 -20.88
CA HIS A 73 -11.03 25.11 -21.61
C HIS A 73 -11.16 25.25 -23.14
N VAL A 74 -11.64 26.41 -23.64
CA VAL A 74 -11.67 26.68 -25.08
C VAL A 74 -10.24 27.01 -25.53
N THR A 75 -9.74 26.31 -26.55
CA THR A 75 -8.40 26.56 -27.14
C THR A 75 -8.53 26.96 -28.61
N ALA A 76 -7.42 27.44 -29.20
CA ALA A 76 -7.34 27.85 -30.61
C ALA A 76 -6.72 26.75 -31.50
N ASP A 77 -6.80 25.48 -31.09
CA ASP A 77 -6.13 24.37 -31.81
C ASP A 77 -7.04 23.70 -32.84
N VAL A 78 -8.36 23.67 -32.59
CA VAL A 78 -9.36 22.96 -33.42
C VAL A 78 -10.66 23.76 -33.54
N GLY A 79 -11.32 23.68 -34.69
CA GLY A 79 -12.64 24.27 -34.93
C GLY A 79 -12.56 25.74 -35.33
N THR A 80 -13.30 26.61 -34.65
CA THR A 80 -13.34 28.06 -34.92
C THR A 80 -12.87 28.93 -33.75
N GLY A 81 -12.55 28.31 -32.61
CA GLY A 81 -12.24 29.01 -31.35
C GLY A 81 -13.49 29.55 -30.63
N LEU A 82 -14.68 29.32 -31.17
CA LEU A 82 -15.96 29.53 -30.52
C LEU A 82 -16.68 28.17 -30.40
N VAL A 83 -17.03 27.77 -29.18
CA VAL A 83 -17.54 26.42 -28.91
C VAL A 83 -19.03 26.48 -28.56
N HIS A 84 -19.86 25.68 -29.23
CA HIS A 84 -21.25 25.50 -28.83
C HIS A 84 -21.31 24.78 -27.48
N THR A 85 -22.21 25.21 -26.59
CA THR A 85 -22.39 24.60 -25.28
C THR A 85 -23.76 23.95 -25.16
N ALA A 86 -23.78 22.68 -24.78
CA ALA A 86 -24.97 21.90 -24.51
C ALA A 86 -24.83 21.26 -23.11
N PRO A 87 -25.29 21.95 -22.04
CA PRO A 87 -25.01 21.54 -20.66
C PRO A 87 -25.37 20.10 -20.32
N ALA A 88 -26.44 19.56 -20.92
CA ALA A 88 -26.88 18.20 -20.66
C ALA A 88 -26.03 17.10 -21.36
N HIS A 89 -25.06 17.47 -22.20
CA HIS A 89 -24.34 16.55 -23.08
C HIS A 89 -22.81 16.70 -23.05
N GLY A 90 -22.27 17.61 -22.24
CA GLY A 90 -20.83 17.81 -22.07
C GLY A 90 -20.48 18.08 -20.61
N HIS A 91 -19.39 17.49 -20.11
CA HIS A 91 -18.97 17.67 -18.72
C HIS A 91 -18.53 19.10 -18.42
N ASP A 92 -17.72 19.69 -19.30
CA ASP A 92 -17.26 21.08 -19.13
C ASP A 92 -18.38 22.08 -19.43
N ASP A 93 -19.29 21.76 -20.37
CA ASP A 93 -20.52 22.51 -20.59
C ASP A 93 -21.40 22.54 -19.33
N PHE A 94 -21.57 21.40 -18.66
CA PHE A 94 -22.33 21.32 -17.41
C PHE A 94 -21.70 22.17 -16.30
N LYS A 95 -20.37 22.19 -16.18
CA LYS A 95 -19.68 23.04 -15.20
C LYS A 95 -19.87 24.52 -15.48
N VAL A 96 -19.76 24.95 -16.74
CA VAL A 96 -20.03 26.35 -17.12
C VAL A 96 -21.48 26.71 -16.85
N ALA A 97 -22.42 25.80 -17.14
CA ALA A 97 -23.83 25.98 -16.82
C ALA A 97 -24.12 26.11 -15.33
N LEU A 98 -23.37 25.41 -14.46
CA LEU A 98 -23.46 25.58 -13.01
C LEU A 98 -22.96 26.96 -12.56
N GLN A 99 -21.90 27.50 -13.20
CA GLN A 99 -21.33 28.80 -12.86
C GLN A 99 -22.20 29.98 -13.31
N HIS A 100 -22.90 29.83 -14.43
CA HIS A 100 -23.72 30.88 -15.05
C HIS A 100 -25.23 30.64 -14.96
N ASP A 101 -25.66 29.68 -14.13
CA ASP A 101 -27.05 29.28 -13.91
C ASP A 101 -27.85 29.03 -15.20
N LEU A 102 -27.24 28.36 -16.17
CA LEU A 102 -27.92 27.98 -17.41
C LEU A 102 -28.88 26.80 -17.17
N SER A 103 -29.89 26.69 -18.05
CA SER A 103 -30.74 25.49 -18.08
C SER A 103 -29.89 24.25 -18.35
N LYS A 104 -30.15 23.21 -17.56
CA LYS A 104 -29.49 21.91 -17.61
C LYS A 104 -30.46 20.81 -18.06
N GLU A 105 -31.62 21.21 -18.59
CA GLU A 105 -32.64 20.29 -19.04
C GLU A 105 -32.11 19.42 -20.18
N CYS A 106 -32.24 18.12 -20.02
CA CYS A 106 -31.98 17.18 -21.10
C CYS A 106 -33.23 17.05 -21.96
N ILE A 107 -33.07 17.02 -23.28
CA ILE A 107 -34.16 16.84 -24.25
C ILE A 107 -34.16 15.44 -24.88
N ILE A 108 -33.36 14.52 -24.33
CA ILE A 108 -33.19 13.15 -24.83
C ILE A 108 -33.52 12.18 -23.69
N ASP A 109 -34.22 11.09 -24.00
CA ASP A 109 -34.63 10.07 -23.04
C ASP A 109 -33.57 8.97 -22.80
N GLU A 110 -33.97 7.91 -22.08
CA GLU A 110 -33.10 6.78 -21.76
C GLU A 110 -32.80 5.85 -22.95
N HIS A 111 -33.61 5.93 -24.00
CA HIS A 111 -33.48 5.14 -25.21
C HIS A 111 -32.72 5.88 -26.33
N GLY A 112 -32.25 7.11 -26.08
CA GLY A 112 -31.57 7.93 -27.06
C GLY A 112 -32.52 8.58 -28.07
N LEU A 113 -33.79 8.75 -27.70
CA LEU A 113 -34.80 9.43 -28.49
C LEU A 113 -35.04 10.84 -27.97
N TYR A 114 -35.32 11.78 -28.87
CA TYR A 114 -35.72 13.13 -28.45
C TYR A 114 -37.09 13.10 -27.74
N MET A 115 -37.18 13.80 -26.62
CA MET A 115 -38.43 13.99 -25.89
C MET A 115 -39.33 15.03 -26.56
N SER A 116 -40.60 15.10 -26.14
CA SER A 116 -41.55 16.10 -26.64
C SER A 116 -41.10 17.55 -26.43
N SER A 117 -40.26 17.80 -25.42
CA SER A 117 -39.65 19.11 -25.15
C SER A 117 -38.68 19.57 -26.25
N ALA A 118 -38.12 18.66 -27.05
CA ALA A 118 -37.30 18.99 -28.22
C ALA A 118 -38.13 19.59 -29.39
N GLY A 119 -39.45 19.62 -29.26
CA GLY A 119 -40.39 20.08 -30.27
C GLY A 119 -40.93 18.94 -31.13
N LYS A 120 -42.11 19.17 -31.73
CA LYS A 120 -42.87 18.15 -32.48
C LYS A 120 -42.10 17.51 -33.64
N TYR A 121 -41.12 18.22 -34.19
CA TYR A 121 -40.34 17.75 -35.34
C TYR A 121 -39.26 16.74 -34.97
N PHE A 122 -38.77 16.77 -33.72
CA PHE A 122 -37.74 15.86 -33.22
C PHE A 122 -38.30 14.76 -32.32
N ALA A 123 -39.42 15.01 -31.63
CA ALA A 123 -39.99 14.08 -30.67
C ALA A 123 -40.09 12.64 -31.23
N GLY A 124 -39.52 11.69 -30.50
CA GLY A 124 -39.49 10.26 -30.84
C GLY A 124 -38.43 9.85 -31.87
N LYS A 125 -37.61 10.78 -32.37
CA LYS A 125 -36.53 10.48 -33.34
C LYS A 125 -35.24 10.10 -32.62
N ASN A 126 -34.51 9.13 -33.18
CA ASN A 126 -33.20 8.73 -32.69
C ASN A 126 -32.17 9.82 -33.00
N VAL A 127 -31.36 10.16 -32.00
CA VAL A 127 -30.38 11.25 -32.05
C VAL A 127 -29.25 10.98 -33.05
N PHE A 128 -28.73 9.75 -33.08
CA PHE A 128 -27.60 9.38 -33.94
C PHE A 128 -28.01 9.14 -35.40
N GLU A 129 -29.25 8.70 -35.63
CA GLU A 129 -29.77 8.38 -36.95
C GLU A 129 -30.47 9.60 -37.59
N GLU A 130 -31.79 9.69 -37.42
CA GLU A 130 -32.62 10.71 -38.07
C GLU A 130 -32.34 12.13 -37.54
N GLY A 131 -31.96 12.26 -36.27
CA GLY A 131 -31.73 13.53 -35.58
C GLY A 131 -30.75 14.46 -36.31
N ASN A 132 -29.55 13.94 -36.60
CA ASN A 132 -28.50 14.71 -37.28
C ASN A 132 -28.96 15.24 -38.65
N SER A 133 -29.61 14.38 -39.43
CA SER A 133 -30.14 14.75 -40.75
C SER A 133 -31.23 15.83 -40.66
N LEU A 134 -32.07 15.78 -39.63
CA LEU A 134 -33.13 16.76 -39.40
C LEU A 134 -32.58 18.12 -38.96
N VAL A 135 -31.56 18.12 -38.09
CA VAL A 135 -30.88 19.37 -37.67
C VAL A 135 -30.23 20.06 -38.87
N LEU A 136 -29.50 19.33 -39.72
CA LEU A 136 -28.88 19.90 -40.93
C LEU A 136 -29.93 20.49 -41.89
N LYS A 137 -31.05 19.79 -42.10
CA LYS A 137 -32.18 20.31 -42.90
C LYS A 137 -32.77 21.59 -42.32
N MET A 138 -32.87 21.70 -41.00
CA MET A 138 -33.40 22.89 -40.34
C MET A 138 -32.46 24.09 -40.44
N LEU A 139 -31.14 23.85 -40.35
CA LEU A 139 -30.14 24.90 -40.49
C LEU A 139 -30.07 25.42 -41.94
N GLY A 140 -30.27 24.55 -42.92
CA GLY A 140 -30.41 24.93 -44.33
C GLY A 140 -29.22 25.74 -44.84
N GLU A 141 -29.50 26.89 -45.46
CA GLU A 141 -28.48 27.80 -46.02
C GLU A 141 -27.55 28.43 -44.97
N ARG A 142 -27.86 28.32 -43.67
CA ARG A 142 -26.99 28.80 -42.58
C ARG A 142 -25.80 27.88 -42.31
N VAL A 143 -25.76 26.69 -42.91
CA VAL A 143 -24.62 25.78 -42.82
C VAL A 143 -23.50 26.31 -43.72
N ILE A 144 -22.41 26.77 -43.10
CA ILE A 144 -21.23 27.29 -43.82
C ILE A 144 -20.46 26.15 -44.51
N HIS A 145 -20.31 25.02 -43.82
CA HIS A 145 -19.55 23.86 -44.30
C HIS A 145 -20.05 22.56 -43.64
N SER A 146 -19.97 21.45 -44.37
CA SER A 146 -20.32 20.11 -43.90
C SER A 146 -19.34 19.11 -44.51
N GLU A 147 -18.74 18.27 -43.68
CA GLU A 147 -17.82 17.20 -44.08
C GLU A 147 -18.01 15.98 -43.16
N ASP A 148 -17.63 14.80 -43.65
CA ASP A 148 -17.56 13.60 -42.81
C ASP A 148 -16.26 13.61 -42.00
N TYR A 149 -16.36 13.47 -40.68
CA TYR A 149 -15.22 13.58 -39.77
C TYR A 149 -14.93 12.25 -39.04
N ILE A 150 -13.89 11.55 -39.47
CA ILE A 150 -13.47 10.27 -38.89
C ILE A 150 -12.54 10.53 -37.69
N HIS A 151 -12.98 10.10 -36.50
CA HIS A 151 -12.22 10.22 -35.27
C HIS A 151 -12.53 9.07 -34.30
N LYS A 152 -11.79 8.99 -33.19
CA LYS A 152 -12.07 8.02 -32.13
C LYS A 152 -13.28 8.45 -31.31
N TYR A 153 -14.30 7.61 -31.26
CA TYR A 153 -15.52 7.86 -30.48
C TYR A 153 -15.75 6.75 -29.46
N PRO A 154 -16.34 7.02 -28.28
CA PRO A 154 -16.64 5.97 -27.30
C PRO A 154 -17.77 5.05 -27.80
N TYR A 155 -17.50 3.75 -27.76
CA TYR A 155 -18.48 2.69 -28.05
C TYR A 155 -18.66 1.82 -26.81
N ASP A 156 -19.89 1.35 -26.60
CA ASP A 156 -20.17 0.37 -25.58
C ASP A 156 -19.40 -0.93 -25.93
N TRP A 157 -18.63 -1.42 -24.96
CA TRP A 157 -17.72 -2.54 -25.19
C TRP A 157 -18.46 -3.86 -25.48
N ARG A 158 -19.75 -3.97 -25.12
CA ARG A 158 -20.56 -5.18 -25.30
C ARG A 158 -21.46 -5.08 -26.53
N SER A 159 -22.28 -4.04 -26.65
CA SER A 159 -23.22 -3.85 -27.76
C SER A 159 -22.53 -3.30 -29.02
N LYS A 160 -21.34 -2.72 -28.87
CA LYS A 160 -20.60 -2.03 -29.95
C LYS A 160 -21.40 -0.89 -30.59
N GLN A 161 -22.32 -0.30 -29.83
CA GLN A 161 -23.09 0.89 -30.21
C GLN A 161 -22.42 2.17 -29.67
N PRO A 162 -22.58 3.33 -30.32
CA PRO A 162 -22.02 4.59 -29.85
C PRO A 162 -22.61 4.99 -28.50
N VAL A 163 -21.78 5.52 -27.61
CA VAL A 163 -22.19 6.02 -26.29
C VAL A 163 -22.49 7.51 -26.38
N MET A 164 -23.56 7.96 -25.74
CA MET A 164 -23.86 9.38 -25.57
C MET A 164 -23.72 9.82 -24.11
N ILE A 165 -23.30 11.08 -23.92
CA ILE A 165 -23.31 11.72 -22.61
C ILE A 165 -24.69 12.35 -22.39
N ARG A 166 -25.30 12.06 -21.24
CA ARG A 166 -26.61 12.59 -20.86
C ARG A 166 -26.60 13.01 -19.39
N ALA A 167 -27.11 14.19 -19.10
CA ALA A 167 -27.44 14.58 -17.73
C ALA A 167 -28.57 13.67 -17.21
N SER A 168 -28.39 13.17 -15.99
CA SER A 168 -29.37 12.35 -15.28
C SER A 168 -29.48 12.80 -13.84
N SER A 169 -30.66 12.60 -13.25
CA SER A 169 -30.86 12.80 -11.81
C SER A 169 -30.07 11.75 -11.04
N GLN A 170 -29.28 12.19 -10.06
CA GLN A 170 -28.42 11.32 -9.24
C GLN A 170 -28.40 11.84 -7.80
N TRP A 171 -28.11 10.96 -6.85
CA TRP A 171 -27.91 11.28 -5.44
C TRP A 171 -26.46 11.63 -5.17
N PHE A 172 -26.25 12.74 -4.48
CA PHE A 172 -24.92 13.22 -4.11
C PHE A 172 -24.84 13.52 -2.62
N ILE A 173 -23.69 13.21 -2.02
CA ILE A 173 -23.29 13.76 -0.73
C ILE A 173 -22.50 15.04 -1.00
N ASN A 174 -22.90 16.13 -0.35
CA ASN A 174 -22.11 17.36 -0.33
C ASN A 174 -20.93 17.18 0.62
N THR A 175 -19.76 16.96 0.06
CA THR A 175 -18.52 16.74 0.83
C THR A 175 -17.84 18.05 1.19
N LYS A 176 -18.26 19.19 0.64
CA LYS A 176 -17.64 20.51 0.89
C LYS A 176 -17.61 20.86 2.39
N SER A 177 -18.66 20.55 3.14
CA SER A 177 -18.71 20.75 4.59
C SER A 177 -17.84 19.78 5.38
N LEU A 178 -17.46 18.64 4.77
CA LEU A 178 -16.64 17.59 5.40
C LEU A 178 -15.16 17.76 5.11
N VAL A 179 -14.76 18.53 4.08
CA VAL A 179 -13.35 18.70 3.69
C VAL A 179 -12.49 19.11 4.87
N GLN A 180 -12.86 20.20 5.55
CA GLN A 180 -12.00 20.70 6.62
C GLN A 180 -12.01 19.83 7.88
N PRO A 181 -13.15 19.34 8.37
CA PRO A 181 -13.18 18.34 9.44
C PRO A 181 -12.34 17.09 9.11
N ALA A 182 -12.38 16.61 7.85
CA ALA A 182 -11.63 15.44 7.42
C ALA A 182 -10.11 15.70 7.38
N ILE A 183 -9.68 16.87 6.90
CA ILE A 183 -8.27 17.26 6.91
C ILE A 183 -7.76 17.40 8.35
N SER A 184 -8.53 18.04 9.24
CA SER A 184 -8.17 18.14 10.66
C SER A 184 -8.08 16.77 11.33
N ALA A 185 -9.04 15.86 11.07
CA ALA A 185 -8.97 14.50 11.59
C ALA A 185 -7.73 13.74 11.08
N LEU A 186 -7.28 13.99 9.85
CA LEU A 186 -6.06 13.40 9.29
C LEU A 186 -4.77 13.95 9.90
N GLU A 187 -4.77 15.12 10.54
CA GLU A 187 -3.57 15.65 11.20
C GLU A 187 -3.09 14.70 12.31
N GLU A 188 -4.02 14.13 13.07
CA GLU A 188 -3.78 13.15 14.13
C GLU A 188 -3.43 11.74 13.62
N VAL A 189 -3.68 11.47 12.33
CA VAL A 189 -3.38 10.17 11.72
C VAL A 189 -1.91 10.07 11.32
N THR A 190 -1.29 8.97 11.73
CA THR A 190 0.04 8.58 11.25
C THR A 190 -0.10 7.96 9.86
N VAL A 191 0.62 8.50 8.87
CA VAL A 191 0.60 7.98 7.48
C VAL A 191 1.98 7.44 7.13
N LEU A 192 2.04 6.17 6.75
CA LEU A 192 3.25 5.43 6.41
C LEU A 192 3.16 4.94 4.96
N PRO A 193 4.07 5.35 4.07
CA PRO A 193 5.06 6.41 4.23
C PRO A 193 4.43 7.81 4.24
N GLY A 194 5.04 8.75 4.98
CA GLY A 194 4.50 10.11 5.17
C GLY A 194 4.29 10.92 3.89
N VAL A 195 4.95 10.55 2.79
CA VAL A 195 4.80 11.18 1.48
C VAL A 195 3.36 11.11 0.92
N TYR A 196 2.52 10.19 1.41
CA TYR A 196 1.13 10.06 0.96
C TYR A 196 0.12 10.94 1.68
N LYS A 197 0.53 11.61 2.77
CA LYS A 197 -0.39 12.51 3.49
C LYS A 197 -0.87 13.64 2.59
N THR A 198 0.02 14.25 1.81
CA THR A 198 -0.31 15.35 0.90
C THR A 198 -1.28 14.92 -0.23
N PRO A 199 -1.00 13.86 -1.03
CA PRO A 199 -1.95 13.37 -2.02
C PRO A 199 -3.33 13.00 -1.47
N LEU A 200 -3.39 12.46 -0.24
CA LEU A 200 -4.65 12.15 0.43
C LEU A 200 -5.46 13.42 0.74
N CYS A 201 -4.83 14.43 1.33
CA CYS A 201 -5.45 15.74 1.60
C CYS A 201 -5.88 16.45 0.31
N GLU A 202 -5.06 16.42 -0.74
CA GLU A 202 -5.40 16.99 -2.05
C GLU A 202 -6.63 16.30 -2.65
N THR A 203 -6.67 14.97 -2.60
CA THR A 203 -7.81 14.17 -3.12
C THR A 203 -9.12 14.53 -2.41
N ILE A 204 -9.07 14.78 -1.11
CA ILE A 204 -10.24 15.22 -0.31
C ILE A 204 -10.67 16.64 -0.70
N SER A 205 -9.71 17.54 -0.93
CA SER A 205 -9.97 18.95 -1.21
C SER A 205 -10.63 19.21 -2.57
N HIS A 206 -10.33 18.40 -3.58
CA HIS A 206 -10.75 18.65 -4.97
C HIS A 206 -12.12 18.04 -5.34
N ARG A 207 -12.84 17.44 -4.39
CA ARG A 207 -14.12 16.74 -4.66
C ARG A 207 -15.26 17.35 -3.82
N PRO A 208 -16.04 18.30 -4.37
CA PRO A 208 -17.12 18.95 -3.62
C PRO A 208 -18.40 18.11 -3.49
N TYR A 209 -18.58 17.13 -4.39
CA TYR A 209 -19.73 16.23 -4.40
C TYR A 209 -19.30 14.78 -4.65
N TRP A 210 -19.88 13.86 -3.89
CA TRP A 210 -19.74 12.42 -4.11
C TRP A 210 -21.06 11.85 -4.62
N CYS A 211 -21.10 11.43 -5.89
CA CYS A 211 -22.24 10.72 -6.46
C CYS A 211 -22.34 9.31 -5.85
N ILE A 212 -23.38 9.08 -5.05
CA ILE A 212 -23.62 7.84 -4.32
C ILE A 212 -24.65 6.93 -4.98
N SER A 213 -25.42 7.38 -5.97
CA SER A 213 -26.39 6.52 -6.66
C SER A 213 -25.77 5.76 -7.83
N ARG A 214 -26.24 4.54 -8.05
CA ARG A 214 -25.94 3.72 -9.23
C ARG A 214 -27.23 3.06 -9.73
N GLN A 215 -27.44 3.10 -11.05
CA GLN A 215 -28.55 2.42 -11.72
C GLN A 215 -28.18 0.96 -12.02
N ARG A 216 -28.07 0.15 -10.96
CA ARG A 216 -27.66 -1.25 -11.00
C ARG A 216 -28.58 -2.08 -10.10
N SER A 217 -28.62 -3.39 -10.35
CA SER A 217 -29.53 -4.31 -9.64
C SER A 217 -28.93 -4.93 -8.37
N TRP A 218 -27.61 -4.88 -8.19
CA TRP A 218 -26.93 -5.53 -7.06
C TRP A 218 -26.19 -4.53 -6.19
N GLY A 219 -26.71 -4.31 -4.97
CA GLY A 219 -26.13 -3.50 -3.91
C GLY A 219 -27.20 -2.94 -2.97
N VAL A 220 -26.79 -2.14 -1.99
CA VAL A 220 -27.70 -1.60 -0.96
C VAL A 220 -28.63 -0.54 -1.59
N PRO A 221 -29.96 -0.65 -1.48
CA PRO A 221 -30.87 0.34 -2.04
C PRO A 221 -30.76 1.69 -1.32
N ILE A 222 -30.92 2.79 -2.06
CA ILE A 222 -31.13 4.10 -1.44
C ILE A 222 -32.61 4.19 -1.02
N PRO A 223 -32.92 4.29 0.29
CA PRO A 223 -34.29 4.19 0.81
C PRO A 223 -35.08 5.50 0.62
N VAL A 224 -35.34 5.85 -0.64
CA VAL A 224 -36.07 7.05 -1.05
C VAL A 224 -37.39 6.65 -1.71
N PHE A 225 -38.44 7.42 -1.42
CA PHE A 225 -39.72 7.33 -2.12
C PHE A 225 -39.92 8.53 -3.04
N TYR A 226 -40.64 8.34 -4.13
CA TYR A 226 -41.01 9.39 -5.08
C TYR A 226 -42.53 9.46 -5.19
N ASP A 227 -43.09 10.66 -5.32
CA ASP A 227 -44.50 10.79 -5.69
C ASP A 227 -44.71 10.76 -7.21
N GLN A 228 -45.97 10.83 -7.64
CA GLN A 228 -46.37 10.89 -9.06
C GLN A 228 -45.82 12.11 -9.83
N TYR A 229 -45.25 13.10 -9.14
CA TYR A 229 -44.62 14.29 -9.73
C TYR A 229 -43.09 14.21 -9.65
N GLU A 230 -42.53 13.03 -9.34
CA GLU A 230 -41.09 12.78 -9.27
C GLU A 230 -40.37 13.56 -8.15
N ARG A 231 -41.11 14.04 -7.14
CA ARG A 231 -40.51 14.67 -5.95
C ARG A 231 -40.00 13.58 -5.02
N ALA A 232 -38.76 13.71 -4.56
CA ALA A 232 -38.10 12.75 -3.68
C ALA A 232 -38.43 13.00 -2.20
N TYR A 233 -38.68 11.92 -1.45
CA TYR A 233 -38.98 11.92 -0.02
C TYR A 233 -38.05 10.94 0.70
N VAL A 234 -37.28 11.47 1.65
CA VAL A 234 -36.40 10.73 2.55
C VAL A 234 -36.27 11.50 3.86
N ASN A 235 -36.47 10.82 4.97
CA ASN A 235 -36.32 11.35 6.32
C ASN A 235 -36.10 10.20 7.31
N SER A 236 -35.80 10.53 8.57
CA SER A 236 -35.51 9.54 9.61
C SER A 236 -36.62 8.51 9.80
N VAL A 237 -37.89 8.94 9.80
CA VAL A 237 -39.06 8.05 9.94
C VAL A 237 -39.08 6.98 8.84
N LEU A 238 -38.90 7.41 7.58
CA LEU A 238 -38.87 6.52 6.43
C LEU A 238 -37.66 5.58 6.49
N THR A 239 -36.47 6.10 6.77
CA THR A 239 -35.25 5.30 6.83
C THR A 239 -35.27 4.30 7.99
N ASP A 240 -35.82 4.67 9.15
CA ASP A 240 -35.93 3.81 10.32
C ASP A 240 -36.94 2.68 10.10
N HIS A 241 -38.05 2.96 9.41
CA HIS A 241 -39.00 1.93 9.01
C HIS A 241 -38.37 0.93 8.04
N VAL A 242 -37.70 1.42 6.99
CA VAL A 242 -37.01 0.54 6.03
C VAL A 242 -35.91 -0.28 6.72
N LYS A 243 -35.16 0.32 7.65
CA LYS A 243 -34.17 -0.39 8.47
C LYS A 243 -34.80 -1.55 9.25
N LYS A 244 -35.95 -1.32 9.91
CA LYS A 244 -36.68 -2.38 10.62
C LYS A 244 -37.10 -3.50 9.67
N LEU A 245 -37.64 -3.15 8.50
CA LEU A 245 -38.02 -4.15 7.49
C LEU A 245 -36.83 -4.98 7.01
N VAL A 246 -35.66 -4.36 6.79
CA VAL A 246 -34.44 -5.07 6.40
C VAL A 246 -33.97 -6.04 7.48
N VAL A 247 -34.08 -5.66 8.76
CA VAL A 247 -33.75 -6.55 9.89
C VAL A 247 -34.74 -7.72 9.98
N ASP A 248 -36.03 -7.46 9.81
CA ASP A 248 -37.07 -8.47 9.99
C ASP A 248 -37.21 -9.43 8.80
N ARG A 249 -37.01 -8.92 7.58
CA ARG A 249 -37.31 -9.63 6.31
C ARG A 249 -36.09 -9.87 5.43
N GLY A 250 -34.93 -9.35 5.80
CA GLY A 250 -33.70 -9.44 5.01
C GLY A 250 -33.53 -8.29 4.01
N PRO A 251 -32.34 -8.19 3.37
CA PRO A 251 -31.94 -7.05 2.56
C PRO A 251 -32.76 -6.88 1.27
N ASP A 252 -33.29 -7.98 0.72
CA ASP A 252 -34.07 -7.97 -0.52
C ASP A 252 -35.50 -7.43 -0.34
N CYS A 253 -35.92 -7.17 0.90
CA CYS A 253 -37.27 -6.71 1.21
C CYS A 253 -37.64 -5.42 0.47
N TRP A 254 -36.67 -4.54 0.18
CA TRP A 254 -36.90 -3.31 -0.58
C TRP A 254 -37.43 -3.57 -1.98
N TRP A 255 -37.01 -4.68 -2.61
CA TRP A 255 -37.39 -5.06 -3.97
C TRP A 255 -38.64 -5.92 -4.01
N GLU A 256 -38.80 -6.81 -3.04
CA GLU A 256 -39.85 -7.82 -3.02
C GLU A 256 -41.16 -7.34 -2.38
N ALA A 257 -41.08 -6.49 -1.36
CA ALA A 257 -42.27 -6.04 -0.64
C ALA A 257 -43.17 -5.13 -1.50
N ASP A 258 -44.47 -5.14 -1.22
CA ASP A 258 -45.41 -4.18 -1.82
C ASP A 258 -45.29 -2.79 -1.20
N MET A 259 -45.89 -1.79 -1.86
CA MET A 259 -45.86 -0.40 -1.40
C MET A 259 -46.60 -0.21 -0.07
N ASP A 260 -47.60 -1.04 0.24
CA ASP A 260 -48.36 -0.97 1.49
C ASP A 260 -47.52 -1.45 2.69
N THR A 261 -46.60 -2.39 2.46
CA THR A 261 -45.60 -2.83 3.45
C THR A 261 -44.47 -1.81 3.59
N LEU A 262 -43.94 -1.31 2.46
CA LEU A 262 -42.81 -0.37 2.46
C LEU A 262 -43.19 1.02 2.98
N LEU A 263 -44.43 1.44 2.74
CA LEU A 263 -44.92 2.78 3.07
C LEU A 263 -46.40 2.71 3.54
N PRO A 264 -46.68 2.09 4.70
CA PRO A 264 -48.04 2.02 5.23
C PRO A 264 -48.56 3.39 5.68
N ASP A 265 -49.88 3.55 5.79
CA ASP A 265 -50.52 4.85 6.06
C ASP A 265 -50.12 5.50 7.39
N HIS A 266 -49.76 4.71 8.40
CA HIS A 266 -49.23 5.25 9.66
C HIS A 266 -47.84 5.88 9.46
N ILE A 267 -46.97 5.23 8.70
CA ILE A 267 -45.65 5.79 8.32
C ILE A 267 -45.81 7.00 7.41
N LYS A 268 -46.76 7.01 6.46
CA LYS A 268 -47.05 8.20 5.65
C LYS A 268 -47.42 9.39 6.54
N SER A 269 -48.31 9.17 7.51
CA SER A 269 -48.71 10.20 8.49
C SER A 269 -47.52 10.72 9.29
N GLU A 270 -46.72 9.83 9.86
CA GLU A 270 -45.59 10.17 10.71
C GLU A 270 -44.47 10.87 9.93
N ALA A 271 -44.23 10.45 8.68
CA ALA A 271 -43.26 11.05 7.78
C ALA A 271 -43.72 12.38 7.15
N GLY A 272 -44.96 12.83 7.41
CA GLY A 272 -45.52 14.07 6.84
C GLY A 272 -45.85 14.00 5.35
N LEU A 273 -46.15 12.80 4.84
CA LEU A 273 -46.51 12.56 3.45
C LEU A 273 -48.01 12.83 3.20
N ASP A 274 -48.33 13.37 2.03
CA ASP A 274 -49.71 13.60 1.59
C ASP A 274 -50.35 12.27 1.15
N LYS A 275 -51.33 11.80 1.93
CA LYS A 275 -52.02 10.53 1.67
C LYS A 275 -52.84 10.51 0.38
N SER A 276 -53.13 11.67 -0.22
CA SER A 276 -53.84 11.75 -1.51
C SER A 276 -52.94 11.45 -2.70
N LEU A 277 -51.62 11.43 -2.51
CA LEU A 277 -50.65 11.16 -3.57
C LEU A 277 -50.30 9.68 -3.68
N THR A 278 -49.97 9.27 -4.90
CA THR A 278 -49.40 7.95 -5.16
C THR A 278 -47.88 8.02 -5.05
N TYR A 279 -47.30 7.03 -4.35
CA TYR A 279 -45.86 6.92 -4.13
C TYR A 279 -45.29 5.68 -4.79
N ARG A 280 -44.02 5.75 -5.19
CA ARG A 280 -43.21 4.64 -5.70
C ARG A 280 -41.85 4.61 -5.00
N ARG A 281 -41.28 3.42 -4.82
CA ARG A 281 -39.89 3.25 -4.35
C ARG A 281 -38.87 3.76 -5.37
N GLY A 282 -37.73 4.22 -4.87
CA GLY A 282 -36.52 4.45 -5.64
C GLY A 282 -35.92 3.15 -6.19
N LYS A 283 -35.18 3.26 -7.29
CA LYS A 283 -34.53 2.13 -7.97
C LYS A 283 -33.00 2.17 -7.91
N ASP A 284 -32.45 3.26 -7.38
CA ASP A 284 -30.99 3.42 -7.27
C ASP A 284 -30.46 2.64 -6.07
N ILE A 285 -29.25 2.10 -6.24
CA ILE A 285 -28.46 1.54 -5.16
C ILE A 285 -27.30 2.49 -4.80
N LEU A 286 -26.71 2.27 -3.64
CA LEU A 286 -25.52 2.96 -3.17
C LEU A 286 -24.28 2.57 -3.99
N ASP A 287 -23.33 3.50 -4.04
CA ASP A 287 -21.98 3.30 -4.57
C ASP A 287 -21.23 2.28 -3.70
N ILE A 288 -20.48 1.38 -4.33
CA ILE A 288 -19.72 0.34 -3.61
C ILE A 288 -18.67 0.93 -2.66
N TRP A 289 -18.19 2.15 -2.93
CA TRP A 289 -17.30 2.88 -2.02
C TRP A 289 -18.04 3.39 -0.78
N PHE A 290 -19.36 3.55 -0.83
CA PHE A 290 -20.14 3.86 0.36
C PHE A 290 -20.20 2.62 1.26
N ASP A 291 -20.50 1.45 0.69
CA ASP A 291 -20.56 0.18 1.41
C ASP A 291 -19.22 -0.14 2.10
N SER A 292 -18.10 -0.05 1.38
CA SER A 292 -16.78 -0.24 1.98
C SER A 292 -16.42 0.91 2.93
N GLY A 293 -16.84 2.13 2.64
CA GLY A 293 -16.61 3.30 3.48
C GLY A 293 -17.24 3.19 4.87
N ILE A 294 -18.32 2.45 5.06
CA ILE A 294 -18.97 2.32 6.38
C ILE A 294 -18.51 1.09 7.18
N THR A 295 -17.48 0.36 6.74
CA THR A 295 -17.01 -0.84 7.45
C THR A 295 -16.49 -0.55 8.85
N TRP A 296 -15.96 0.64 9.10
CA TRP A 296 -15.55 1.08 10.44
C TRP A 296 -16.72 1.09 11.44
N ALA A 297 -17.95 1.36 10.98
CA ALA A 297 -19.14 1.36 11.82
C ALA A 297 -19.81 -0.01 11.87
N ALA A 298 -19.75 -0.76 10.75
CA ALA A 298 -20.45 -2.03 10.60
C ALA A 298 -19.68 -3.21 11.23
N VAL A 299 -18.36 -3.11 11.34
CA VAL A 299 -17.48 -4.23 11.75
C VAL A 299 -16.78 -3.96 13.08
N LEU A 300 -16.43 -2.71 13.41
CA LEU A 300 -15.70 -2.39 14.64
C LEU A 300 -16.65 -1.95 15.76
N ASP A 301 -16.26 -2.23 17.01
CA ASP A 301 -16.99 -1.85 18.23
C ASP A 301 -16.79 -0.36 18.60
N SER A 302 -16.97 0.54 17.63
CA SER A 302 -16.94 2.01 17.75
C SER A 302 -15.58 2.70 18.02
N ALA A 303 -14.48 1.97 18.19
CA ALA A 303 -13.15 2.55 18.32
C ALA A 303 -12.45 2.71 16.95
N PRO A 304 -11.68 3.79 16.73
CA PRO A 304 -10.82 3.89 15.55
C PRO A 304 -9.83 2.73 15.50
N ALA A 305 -9.70 2.10 14.32
CA ALA A 305 -8.74 1.03 14.10
C ALA A 305 -7.31 1.51 14.35
N ASP A 306 -6.48 0.67 14.97
CA ASP A 306 -5.06 1.02 15.18
C ASP A 306 -4.31 1.15 13.86
N LEU A 307 -4.66 0.31 12.86
CA LEU A 307 -4.02 0.30 11.54
C LEU A 307 -5.02 -0.06 10.44
N TYR A 308 -5.00 0.73 9.37
CA TYR A 308 -5.52 0.38 8.05
C TYR A 308 -4.33 0.18 7.10
N ILE A 309 -4.30 -0.94 6.36
CA ILE A 309 -3.22 -1.27 5.43
C ILE A 309 -3.76 -1.72 4.07
N GLU A 310 -3.46 -0.98 3.00
CA GLU A 310 -3.87 -1.33 1.63
C GLU A 310 -2.94 -0.70 0.58
N GLY A 311 -3.19 -1.00 -0.70
CA GLY A 311 -2.50 -0.40 -1.83
C GLY A 311 -2.69 1.12 -1.95
N VAL A 312 -1.71 1.80 -2.57
CA VAL A 312 -1.72 3.26 -2.80
C VAL A 312 -2.94 3.75 -3.59
N ASP A 313 -3.59 2.89 -4.37
CA ASP A 313 -4.84 3.20 -5.07
C ASP A 313 -6.01 3.52 -4.14
N GLN A 314 -5.95 3.06 -2.89
CA GLN A 314 -6.99 3.31 -1.90
C GLN A 314 -7.02 4.75 -1.38
N ILE A 315 -6.04 5.59 -1.71
CA ILE A 315 -6.09 7.05 -1.49
C ILE A 315 -7.37 7.65 -2.11
N ARG A 316 -7.81 7.14 -3.26
CA ARG A 316 -9.03 7.59 -3.96
C ARG A 316 -10.23 6.65 -3.76
N GLY A 317 -10.08 5.65 -2.89
CA GLY A 317 -11.04 4.58 -2.67
C GLY A 317 -11.40 4.45 -1.20
N TRP A 318 -10.99 3.34 -0.59
CA TRP A 318 -11.44 2.95 0.74
C TRP A 318 -11.00 3.90 1.85
N PHE A 319 -9.76 4.43 1.81
CA PHE A 319 -9.27 5.36 2.83
C PHE A 319 -10.09 6.66 2.86
N GLN A 320 -10.39 7.20 1.67
CA GLN A 320 -11.17 8.43 1.54
C GLN A 320 -12.63 8.21 1.95
N SER A 321 -13.27 7.17 1.44
CA SER A 321 -14.68 6.88 1.75
C SER A 321 -14.89 6.58 3.23
N SER A 322 -13.97 5.83 3.85
CA SER A 322 -14.00 5.57 5.30
C SER A 322 -13.86 6.84 6.11
N LEU A 323 -12.87 7.69 5.78
CA LEU A 323 -12.68 8.96 6.47
C LEU A 323 -13.90 9.86 6.37
N LEU A 324 -14.42 10.06 5.15
CA LEU A 324 -15.54 10.97 4.93
C LEU A 324 -16.81 10.52 5.65
N THR A 325 -17.11 9.21 5.62
CA THR A 325 -18.30 8.67 6.31
C THR A 325 -18.14 8.70 7.84
N SER A 326 -16.95 8.37 8.36
CA SER A 326 -16.65 8.47 9.79
C SER A 326 -16.75 9.89 10.30
N VAL A 327 -16.05 10.83 9.65
CA VAL A 327 -16.08 12.24 10.05
C VAL A 327 -17.50 12.82 9.94
N ALA A 328 -18.28 12.40 8.95
CA ALA A 328 -19.67 12.84 8.84
C ALA A 328 -20.55 12.38 10.02
N LEU A 329 -20.30 11.20 10.59
CA LEU A 329 -21.10 10.62 11.67
C LEU A 329 -20.54 10.89 13.07
N THR A 330 -19.21 10.95 13.23
CA THR A 330 -18.52 10.97 14.54
C THR A 330 -17.62 12.18 14.71
N GLY A 331 -17.27 12.88 13.63
CA GLY A 331 -16.26 13.94 13.64
C GLY A 331 -14.82 13.45 13.77
N GLN A 332 -14.58 12.13 13.74
CA GLN A 332 -13.25 11.53 13.96
C GLN A 332 -12.82 10.63 12.79
N SER A 333 -11.51 10.43 12.67
CA SER A 333 -10.94 9.44 11.74
C SER A 333 -11.29 8.01 12.18
N PRO A 334 -11.62 7.09 11.26
CA PRO A 334 -11.88 5.69 11.60
C PRO A 334 -10.61 4.87 11.84
N TYR A 335 -9.43 5.47 11.65
CA TYR A 335 -8.13 4.84 11.82
C TYR A 335 -7.13 5.79 12.49
N LYS A 336 -6.21 5.23 13.29
CA LYS A 336 -5.08 5.95 13.92
C LYS A 336 -3.84 5.96 13.04
N CYS A 337 -3.62 4.88 12.29
CA CYS A 337 -2.50 4.75 11.36
C CYS A 337 -2.97 4.24 9.99
N LEU A 338 -2.41 4.80 8.92
CA LEU A 338 -2.52 4.32 7.54
C LEU A 338 -1.16 3.80 7.10
N MET A 339 -1.11 2.56 6.60
CA MET A 339 0.05 2.01 5.92
C MET A 339 -0.30 1.73 4.46
N MET A 340 0.51 2.25 3.54
CA MET A 340 0.28 2.12 2.11
C MET A 340 1.43 1.38 1.45
N HIS A 341 1.10 0.46 0.54
CA HIS A 341 2.09 -0.25 -0.27
C HIS A 341 1.88 -0.02 -1.77
N GLY A 342 2.96 -0.17 -2.53
CA GLY A 342 2.93 -0.10 -3.98
C GLY A 342 2.17 -1.26 -4.65
N PHE A 343 2.02 -1.16 -5.97
CA PHE A 343 1.44 -2.22 -6.80
C PHE A 343 2.43 -3.35 -7.05
N THR A 344 1.95 -4.60 -7.08
CA THR A 344 2.78 -5.72 -7.51
C THR A 344 2.98 -5.68 -9.03
N VAL A 345 4.23 -5.73 -9.47
CA VAL A 345 4.68 -5.73 -10.87
C VAL A 345 5.60 -6.92 -11.14
N ASP A 346 5.83 -7.25 -12.41
CA ASP A 346 6.80 -8.28 -12.76
C ASP A 346 8.27 -7.82 -12.56
N GLU A 347 9.23 -8.73 -12.77
CA GLU A 347 10.68 -8.44 -12.68
C GLU A 347 11.16 -7.33 -13.64
N ASN A 348 10.38 -6.98 -14.67
CA ASN A 348 10.67 -5.92 -15.61
C ASN A 348 9.92 -4.61 -15.28
N ASN A 349 9.32 -4.50 -14.09
CA ASN A 349 8.47 -3.39 -13.66
C ASN A 349 7.23 -3.16 -14.54
N GLN A 350 6.75 -4.20 -15.24
CA GLN A 350 5.53 -4.13 -16.04
C GLN A 350 4.32 -4.57 -15.24
N LYS A 351 3.17 -3.95 -15.53
CA LYS A 351 1.89 -4.37 -14.96
C LYS A 351 1.60 -5.81 -15.38
N MET A 352 1.31 -6.66 -14.40
CA MET A 352 0.97 -8.05 -14.66
C MET A 352 -0.36 -8.17 -15.40
N SER A 353 -0.39 -8.95 -16.48
CA SER A 353 -1.63 -9.25 -17.21
C SER A 353 -1.57 -10.64 -17.86
N LYS A 354 -2.74 -11.30 -17.92
CA LYS A 354 -2.83 -12.64 -18.54
C LYS A 354 -2.39 -12.64 -20.00
N SER A 355 -2.62 -11.55 -20.74
CA SER A 355 -2.21 -11.40 -22.13
C SER A 355 -0.70 -11.30 -22.34
N LEU A 356 0.03 -10.74 -21.37
CA LEU A 356 1.50 -10.66 -21.42
C LEU A 356 2.18 -11.93 -20.90
N GLY A 357 1.43 -12.84 -20.27
CA GLY A 357 1.98 -14.08 -19.71
C GLY A 357 2.92 -13.89 -18.52
N ASN A 358 3.01 -12.67 -17.97
CA ASN A 358 3.92 -12.27 -16.89
C ASN A 358 3.28 -12.34 -15.49
N VAL A 359 2.15 -13.04 -15.34
CA VAL A 359 1.45 -13.16 -14.06
C VAL A 359 2.14 -14.19 -13.18
N VAL A 360 2.54 -13.77 -11.98
CA VAL A 360 2.99 -14.68 -10.91
C VAL A 360 1.84 -14.88 -9.94
N ALA A 361 1.16 -16.02 -10.02
CA ALA A 361 0.05 -16.31 -9.12
C ALA A 361 0.57 -16.79 -7.74
N PRO A 362 0.00 -16.33 -6.62
CA PRO A 362 0.36 -16.82 -5.29
C PRO A 362 0.26 -18.35 -5.16
N SER A 363 -0.73 -18.96 -5.80
CA SER A 363 -0.91 -20.42 -5.82
C SER A 363 0.29 -21.15 -6.42
N ASP A 364 0.89 -20.57 -7.46
CA ASP A 364 2.01 -21.19 -8.18
C ASP A 364 3.28 -21.14 -7.33
N VAL A 365 3.47 -20.07 -6.55
CA VAL A 365 4.56 -19.97 -5.56
C VAL A 365 4.37 -20.98 -4.43
N ILE A 366 3.16 -21.08 -3.88
CA ILE A 366 2.86 -21.91 -2.70
C ILE A 366 2.88 -23.39 -3.04
N TYR A 367 2.14 -23.80 -4.07
CA TYR A 367 1.86 -25.20 -4.39
C TYR A 367 2.67 -25.73 -5.58
N GLY A 368 3.28 -24.84 -6.37
CA GLY A 368 3.90 -25.18 -7.64
C GLY A 368 2.93 -25.06 -8.80
N SER A 369 3.46 -24.95 -10.02
CA SER A 369 2.68 -24.85 -11.24
C SER A 369 2.58 -26.21 -11.96
N LYS A 370 1.61 -26.34 -12.87
CA LYS A 370 1.43 -27.55 -13.70
C LYS A 370 2.60 -27.81 -14.67
N THR A 371 3.44 -26.81 -14.92
CA THR A 371 4.37 -26.82 -16.06
C THR A 371 5.85 -26.86 -15.72
N GLU A 372 6.30 -26.64 -14.47
CA GLU A 372 7.65 -27.00 -13.93
C GLU A 372 8.04 -26.18 -12.69
N GLN A 373 7.49 -26.49 -11.50
CA GLN A 373 8.17 -26.20 -10.22
C GLN A 373 7.46 -26.88 -9.05
N LYS A 374 8.23 -27.47 -8.12
CA LYS A 374 7.72 -27.74 -6.77
C LYS A 374 7.41 -26.40 -6.10
N GLY A 375 6.29 -26.33 -5.39
CA GLY A 375 5.96 -25.15 -4.60
C GLY A 375 7.05 -24.84 -3.58
N TYR A 376 7.33 -23.55 -3.39
CA TYR A 376 8.25 -23.05 -2.38
C TYR A 376 7.59 -22.97 -0.99
N GLY A 377 6.26 -22.98 -0.94
CA GLY A 377 5.49 -22.85 0.28
C GLY A 377 5.17 -21.40 0.66
N ILE A 378 4.23 -21.25 1.59
CA ILE A 378 3.67 -19.94 1.99
C ILE A 378 4.70 -19.04 2.68
N ASP A 379 5.61 -19.59 3.47
CA ASP A 379 6.61 -18.78 4.18
C ASP A 379 7.61 -18.12 3.22
N VAL A 380 7.88 -18.73 2.05
CA VAL A 380 8.70 -18.08 1.01
C VAL A 380 7.96 -16.88 0.40
N LEU A 381 6.65 -17.01 0.16
CA LEU A 381 5.84 -15.90 -0.32
C LEU A 381 5.74 -14.77 0.73
N ARG A 382 5.60 -15.13 2.02
CA ARG A 382 5.58 -14.15 3.11
C ARG A 382 6.94 -13.48 3.31
N TRP A 383 8.05 -14.21 3.14
CA TRP A 383 9.39 -13.63 3.11
C TRP A 383 9.50 -12.58 2.01
N TRP A 384 9.06 -12.91 0.78
CA TRP A 384 9.04 -11.94 -0.32
C TRP A 384 8.22 -10.70 0.06
N ALA A 385 6.98 -10.87 0.52
CA ALA A 385 6.10 -9.76 0.88
C ALA A 385 6.69 -8.85 1.97
N ALA A 386 7.31 -9.44 3.00
CA ALA A 386 7.96 -8.67 4.07
C ALA A 386 9.28 -8.02 3.62
N SER A 387 10.03 -8.65 2.70
CA SER A 387 11.31 -8.14 2.22
C SER A 387 11.18 -6.94 1.27
N LYS A 388 10.01 -6.81 0.61
CA LYS A 388 9.75 -5.79 -0.39
C LYS A 388 8.87 -4.69 0.20
N TYR A 389 9.50 -3.63 0.68
CA TYR A 389 8.79 -2.37 0.97
C TYR A 389 9.16 -1.34 -0.10
N SER A 390 8.17 -0.95 -0.89
CA SER A 390 8.32 0.08 -1.91
C SER A 390 7.06 0.93 -1.96
N VAL A 391 7.30 2.23 -2.11
CA VAL A 391 6.28 3.27 -2.21
C VAL A 391 5.49 3.05 -3.51
N THR A 392 6.17 2.84 -4.64
CA THR A 392 5.49 2.80 -5.95
C THR A 392 5.10 1.40 -6.40
N ASN A 393 6.10 0.53 -6.57
CA ASN A 393 5.93 -0.81 -7.14
C ASN A 393 6.76 -1.85 -6.37
N VAL A 394 6.21 -3.04 -6.23
CA VAL A 394 6.83 -4.20 -5.58
C VAL A 394 6.98 -5.30 -6.63
N ASP A 395 8.22 -5.61 -7.00
CA ASP A 395 8.57 -6.57 -8.05
C ASP A 395 8.47 -8.02 -7.56
N ILE A 396 7.93 -8.89 -8.41
CA ILE A 396 7.87 -10.34 -8.20
C ILE A 396 8.22 -11.10 -9.48
N GLY A 397 8.94 -12.20 -9.31
CA GLY A 397 9.18 -13.17 -10.37
C GLY A 397 9.96 -14.39 -9.91
N PRO A 398 10.22 -15.33 -10.83
CA PRO A 398 10.85 -16.60 -10.50
C PRO A 398 12.23 -16.46 -9.85
N ALA A 399 13.05 -15.51 -10.29
CA ALA A 399 14.39 -15.32 -9.76
C ALA A 399 14.33 -14.74 -8.34
N ILE A 400 13.44 -13.76 -8.11
CA ILE A 400 13.24 -13.15 -6.78
C ILE A 400 12.73 -14.19 -5.77
N ILE A 401 11.73 -14.99 -6.15
CA ILE A 401 11.17 -16.03 -5.28
C ILE A 401 12.22 -17.11 -4.96
N LYS A 402 13.01 -17.51 -5.95
CA LYS A 402 14.13 -18.44 -5.75
C LYS A 402 15.13 -17.90 -4.71
N GLN A 403 15.49 -16.62 -4.81
CA GLN A 403 16.38 -15.98 -3.83
C GLN A 403 15.77 -15.96 -2.42
N CYS A 404 14.47 -15.67 -2.30
CA CYS A 404 13.77 -15.71 -1.01
C CYS A 404 13.81 -17.12 -0.39
N ASN A 405 13.63 -18.16 -1.22
CA ASN A 405 13.75 -19.55 -0.78
C ASN A 405 15.17 -19.90 -0.33
N GLU A 406 16.20 -19.46 -1.04
CA GLU A 406 17.61 -19.68 -0.65
C GLU A 406 17.92 -19.06 0.73
N LYS A 407 17.41 -17.85 0.99
CA LYS A 407 17.52 -17.18 2.29
C LYS A 407 16.80 -17.96 3.40
N LEU A 408 15.56 -18.40 3.16
CA LEU A 408 14.81 -19.22 4.12
C LEU A 408 15.52 -20.56 4.42
N LEU A 409 16.05 -21.23 3.40
CA LEU A 409 16.81 -22.47 3.57
C LEU A 409 18.09 -22.26 4.38
N LEU A 410 18.77 -21.12 4.19
CA LEU A 410 19.93 -20.77 5.00
C LEU A 410 19.56 -20.55 6.47
N LEU A 411 18.47 -19.81 6.74
CA LEU A 411 17.93 -19.67 8.09
C LEU A 411 17.58 -21.03 8.69
N ARG A 412 16.91 -21.91 7.93
CA ARG A 412 16.58 -23.28 8.36
C ARG A 412 17.80 -24.10 8.77
N LYS A 413 18.91 -24.01 8.03
CA LYS A 413 20.16 -24.69 8.40
C LYS A 413 20.70 -24.20 9.74
N ARG A 414 20.63 -22.89 10.00
CA ARG A 414 21.08 -22.28 11.27
C ARG A 414 20.19 -22.67 12.44
N MET A 415 18.87 -22.66 12.25
CA MET A 415 17.93 -23.14 13.28
C MET A 415 18.12 -24.63 13.57
N ARG A 416 18.37 -25.44 12.55
CA ARG A 416 18.70 -26.87 12.72
C ARG A 416 19.97 -27.09 13.54
N PHE A 417 21.00 -26.25 13.38
CA PHE A 417 22.20 -26.32 14.23
C PHE A 417 21.87 -26.03 15.70
N ILE A 418 21.10 -24.97 15.97
CA ILE A 418 20.69 -24.63 17.33
C ILE A 418 19.87 -25.77 17.95
N LEU A 419 18.81 -26.22 17.27
CA LEU A 419 17.95 -27.31 17.73
C LEU A 419 18.72 -28.61 17.94
N GLY A 420 19.62 -28.94 17.01
CA GLY A 420 20.45 -30.15 17.07
C GLY A 420 21.43 -30.17 18.24
N ASN A 421 21.81 -29.02 18.78
CA ASN A 421 22.67 -28.89 19.96
C ASN A 421 21.89 -28.74 21.27
N LEU A 422 20.56 -28.66 21.22
CA LEU A 422 19.67 -28.57 22.38
C LEU A 422 18.89 -29.87 22.65
N TYR A 423 19.18 -30.95 21.93
CA TYR A 423 18.43 -32.21 22.00
C TYR A 423 18.44 -32.87 23.39
N ASP A 424 19.45 -32.59 24.21
CA ASP A 424 19.66 -33.09 25.58
C ASP A 424 19.69 -31.95 26.63
N PHE A 425 19.15 -30.78 26.27
CA PHE A 425 19.08 -29.61 27.14
C PHE A 425 17.71 -29.50 27.79
N HIS A 426 17.67 -29.38 29.12
CA HIS A 426 16.46 -29.26 29.91
C HIS A 426 16.40 -27.93 30.66
N SER A 427 15.21 -27.54 31.13
CA SER A 427 15.03 -26.26 31.86
C SER A 427 15.87 -26.16 33.14
N VAL A 428 16.23 -27.29 33.73
CA VAL A 428 17.10 -27.37 34.92
C VAL A 428 18.58 -27.13 34.60
N ASP A 429 18.97 -27.20 33.32
CA ASP A 429 20.35 -27.04 32.87
C ASP A 429 20.69 -25.57 32.54
N ILE A 430 19.73 -24.65 32.64
CA ILE A 430 19.92 -23.22 32.40
C ILE A 430 20.80 -22.65 33.53
N LEU A 431 21.96 -22.11 33.14
CA LEU A 431 22.88 -21.42 34.05
C LEU A 431 22.46 -19.96 34.28
N GLN A 432 22.81 -19.41 35.44
CA GLN A 432 22.67 -17.96 35.68
C GLN A 432 23.71 -17.17 34.88
N TYR A 433 23.44 -15.89 34.62
CA TYR A 433 24.31 -15.06 33.77
C TYR A 433 25.76 -15.03 34.27
N GLU A 434 25.95 -14.91 35.58
CA GLU A 434 27.26 -14.85 36.23
C GLU A 434 28.02 -16.19 36.17
N GLU A 435 27.30 -17.30 35.96
CA GLU A 435 27.88 -18.64 35.82
C GLU A 435 28.29 -18.94 34.37
N LEU A 436 27.85 -18.15 33.40
CA LEU A 436 28.24 -18.30 32.00
C LEU A 436 29.71 -17.96 31.79
N LEU A 437 30.30 -18.53 30.75
CA LEU A 437 31.63 -18.15 30.29
C LEU A 437 31.60 -16.74 29.67
N PRO A 438 32.69 -15.96 29.74
CA PRO A 438 32.73 -14.59 29.22
C PRO A 438 32.27 -14.45 27.76
N GLN A 439 32.62 -15.40 26.89
CA GLN A 439 32.20 -15.42 25.49
C GLN A 439 30.69 -15.62 25.35
N ASP A 440 30.08 -16.45 26.20
CA ASP A 440 28.63 -16.66 26.22
C ASP A 440 27.89 -15.41 26.72
N GLN A 441 28.42 -14.75 27.76
CA GLN A 441 27.92 -13.47 28.25
C GLN A 441 27.99 -12.37 27.17
N TYR A 442 29.09 -12.31 26.41
CA TYR A 442 29.24 -11.41 25.26
C TYR A 442 28.19 -11.68 24.18
N PHE A 443 27.92 -12.95 23.84
CA PHE A 443 26.90 -13.27 22.85
C PHE A 443 25.48 -12.94 23.32
N LEU A 444 25.19 -13.08 24.61
CA LEU A 444 23.92 -12.61 25.17
C LEU A 444 23.79 -11.08 25.10
N HIS A 445 24.89 -10.33 25.22
CA HIS A 445 24.88 -8.89 24.96
C HIS A 445 24.52 -8.56 23.50
N GLN A 446 25.12 -9.26 22.54
CA GLN A 446 24.76 -9.10 21.12
C GLN A 446 23.29 -9.45 20.87
N LEU A 447 22.78 -10.50 21.52
CA LEU A 447 21.38 -10.90 21.43
C LEU A 447 20.43 -9.85 22.04
N HIS A 448 20.82 -9.21 23.13
CA HIS A 448 20.08 -8.11 23.76
C HIS A 448 19.96 -6.91 22.81
N GLN A 449 21.05 -6.50 22.16
CA GLN A 449 21.03 -5.41 21.17
C GLN A 449 20.11 -5.75 19.97
N TYR A 450 20.21 -6.98 19.47
CA TYR A 450 19.33 -7.48 18.41
C TYR A 450 17.85 -7.46 18.82
N ALA A 451 17.53 -7.97 20.00
CA ALA A 451 16.17 -8.03 20.54
C ALA A 451 15.53 -6.63 20.66
N ALA A 452 16.27 -5.66 21.19
CA ALA A 452 15.83 -4.27 21.29
C ALA A 452 15.58 -3.66 19.90
N LYS A 453 16.50 -3.88 18.96
CA LYS A 453 16.39 -3.36 17.59
C LYS A 453 15.20 -3.95 16.83
N ILE A 454 14.99 -5.26 16.89
CA ILE A 454 13.87 -5.92 16.22
C ILE A 454 12.52 -5.41 16.75
N THR A 455 12.41 -5.22 18.07
CA THR A 455 11.18 -4.67 18.68
C THR A 455 10.87 -3.28 18.12
N LEU A 456 11.88 -2.40 18.06
CA LEU A 456 11.72 -1.06 17.47
C LEU A 456 11.33 -1.09 15.98
N LEU A 457 11.83 -2.06 15.22
CA LEU A 457 11.49 -2.18 13.80
C LEU A 457 10.03 -2.67 13.60
N TYR A 458 9.55 -3.58 14.45
CA TYR A 458 8.15 -4.00 14.43
C TYR A 458 7.21 -2.86 14.85
N ASP A 459 7.55 -2.08 15.88
CA ASP A 459 6.78 -0.92 16.32
C ASP A 459 6.66 0.15 15.22
N ARG A 460 7.62 0.20 14.29
CA ARG A 460 7.65 1.09 13.13
C ARG A 460 7.11 0.47 11.85
N TYR A 461 6.64 -0.77 11.89
CA TYR A 461 6.17 -1.54 10.73
C TYR A 461 7.24 -1.74 9.62
N GLU A 462 8.53 -1.72 9.97
CA GLU A 462 9.65 -1.87 9.04
C GLU A 462 10.04 -3.33 8.80
N MET A 463 9.13 -4.12 8.20
CA MET A 463 9.29 -5.57 8.04
C MET A 463 10.52 -5.97 7.20
N SER A 464 10.90 -5.15 6.21
CA SER A 464 12.09 -5.40 5.39
C SER A 464 13.37 -5.24 6.21
N SER A 465 13.42 -4.23 7.07
CA SER A 465 14.50 -3.99 8.03
C SER A 465 14.60 -5.15 9.04
N VAL A 466 13.47 -5.70 9.50
CA VAL A 466 13.44 -6.88 10.39
C VAL A 466 14.14 -8.07 9.74
N LEU A 467 13.85 -8.38 8.47
CA LEU A 467 14.49 -9.48 7.76
C LEU A 467 15.99 -9.24 7.52
N ASN A 468 16.37 -8.02 7.16
CA ASN A 468 17.78 -7.66 6.98
C ASN A 468 18.56 -7.80 8.30
N GLU A 469 17.98 -7.34 9.41
CA GLU A 469 18.60 -7.46 10.73
C GLU A 469 18.71 -8.92 11.19
N LEU A 470 17.67 -9.71 10.96
CA LEU A 470 17.69 -11.17 11.19
C LEU A 470 18.80 -11.85 10.37
N GLU A 471 18.91 -11.54 9.07
CA GLU A 471 19.94 -12.11 8.20
C GLU A 471 21.35 -11.74 8.69
N MET A 472 21.56 -10.47 9.05
CA MET A 472 22.83 -9.96 9.56
C MET A 472 23.22 -10.63 10.87
N PHE A 473 22.32 -10.64 11.85
CA PHE A 473 22.55 -11.26 13.15
C PHE A 473 22.83 -12.76 13.02
N MET A 474 22.00 -13.48 12.27
CA MET A 474 22.18 -14.92 12.07
C MET A 474 23.46 -15.26 11.29
N THR A 475 23.97 -14.32 10.48
CA THR A 475 25.26 -14.47 9.81
C THR A 475 26.40 -14.30 10.81
N LYS A 476 26.39 -13.25 11.65
CA LYS A 476 27.37 -13.04 12.74
C LYS A 476 27.37 -14.23 13.72
N PHE A 477 26.19 -14.68 14.14
CA PHE A 477 26.02 -15.85 15.00
C PHE A 477 26.64 -17.11 14.37
N SER A 478 26.38 -17.35 13.08
CA SER A 478 26.87 -18.55 12.40
C SER A 478 28.38 -18.52 12.13
N SER A 479 28.95 -17.36 11.78
CA SER A 479 30.37 -17.25 11.45
C SER A 479 31.25 -17.25 12.69
N ILE A 480 30.81 -16.56 13.74
CA ILE A 480 31.55 -16.42 14.99
C ILE A 480 31.09 -17.51 15.96
N TYR A 481 29.94 -17.34 16.62
CA TYR A 481 29.55 -18.19 17.75
C TYR A 481 29.42 -19.66 17.41
N SER A 482 28.71 -20.01 16.35
CA SER A 482 28.51 -21.43 15.97
C SER A 482 29.80 -22.10 15.57
N THR A 483 30.83 -21.36 15.15
CA THR A 483 32.14 -21.94 14.84
C THR A 483 32.92 -22.19 16.11
N LEU A 484 32.96 -21.19 16.99
CA LEU A 484 33.73 -21.20 18.22
C LEU A 484 33.20 -22.21 19.26
N SER A 485 31.88 -22.24 19.43
CA SER A 485 31.23 -23.10 20.42
C SER A 485 31.26 -24.60 20.08
N LYS A 486 31.66 -25.02 18.87
CA LYS A 486 31.62 -26.44 18.45
C LYS A 486 32.46 -27.33 19.34
N ASP A 487 33.65 -26.89 19.72
CA ASP A 487 34.53 -27.69 20.58
C ASP A 487 33.87 -27.94 21.94
N ARG A 488 33.31 -26.88 22.56
CA ARG A 488 32.52 -27.00 23.80
C ARG A 488 31.28 -27.87 23.64
N LEU A 489 30.59 -27.79 22.50
CA LEU A 489 29.36 -28.55 22.28
C LEU A 489 29.60 -30.04 21.99
N TYR A 490 30.72 -30.38 21.33
CA TYR A 490 30.98 -31.73 20.81
C TYR A 490 31.98 -32.53 21.64
N CYS A 491 32.95 -31.87 22.27
CA CYS A 491 34.09 -32.53 22.93
C CYS A 491 33.95 -32.57 24.45
N PHE A 492 33.29 -31.58 25.07
CA PHE A 492 33.17 -31.50 26.52
C PHE A 492 32.13 -32.50 27.08
N PRO A 493 32.28 -32.93 28.35
CA PRO A 493 31.28 -33.77 29.00
C PRO A 493 29.88 -33.15 28.99
N VAL A 494 28.86 -34.00 28.90
CA VAL A 494 27.44 -33.60 28.80
C VAL A 494 27.00 -32.62 29.90
N THR A 495 27.53 -32.79 31.11
CA THR A 495 27.19 -32.01 32.31
C THR A 495 28.22 -30.93 32.65
N SER A 496 29.21 -30.67 31.78
CA SER A 496 30.24 -29.66 32.07
C SER A 496 29.66 -28.25 32.04
N ARG A 497 30.22 -27.35 32.85
CA ARG A 497 29.81 -25.94 32.89
C ARG A 497 29.97 -25.29 31.52
N GLU A 498 31.05 -25.59 30.83
CA GLU A 498 31.44 -25.02 29.54
C GLU A 498 30.42 -25.39 28.44
N ARG A 499 29.97 -26.65 28.43
CA ARG A 499 28.93 -27.11 27.52
C ARG A 499 27.56 -26.54 27.89
N ARG A 500 27.19 -26.53 29.16
CA ARG A 500 25.90 -25.97 29.63
C ARG A 500 25.81 -24.45 29.43
N SER A 501 26.93 -23.74 29.54
CA SER A 501 27.04 -22.32 29.21
C SER A 501 26.71 -22.07 27.73
N ALA A 502 27.31 -22.85 26.83
CA ALA A 502 27.01 -22.76 25.40
C ALA A 502 25.54 -23.10 25.09
N GLN A 503 25.00 -24.18 25.68
CA GLN A 503 23.60 -24.57 25.49
C GLN A 503 22.61 -23.53 26.06
N THR A 504 22.93 -22.89 27.19
CA THR A 504 22.12 -21.81 27.76
C THR A 504 22.02 -20.63 26.78
N THR A 505 23.14 -20.21 26.19
CA THR A 505 23.17 -19.15 25.17
C THR A 505 22.42 -19.56 23.90
N LEU A 506 22.58 -20.80 23.43
CA LEU A 506 21.82 -21.34 22.30
C LEU A 506 20.31 -21.36 22.57
N HIS A 507 19.90 -21.75 23.77
CA HIS A 507 18.50 -21.76 24.19
C HIS A 507 17.90 -20.35 24.16
N HIS A 508 18.59 -19.36 24.74
CA HIS A 508 18.14 -17.98 24.70
C HIS A 508 18.12 -17.41 23.28
N THR A 509 19.13 -17.74 22.47
CA THR A 509 19.16 -17.37 21.04
C THR A 509 17.96 -17.94 20.29
N LEU A 510 17.62 -19.22 20.53
CA LEU A 510 16.45 -19.86 19.95
C LEU A 510 15.16 -19.10 20.30
N GLU A 511 14.94 -18.83 21.58
CA GLU A 511 13.71 -18.17 22.05
C GLU A 511 13.52 -16.76 21.46
N VAL A 512 14.59 -15.98 21.37
CA VAL A 512 14.56 -14.63 20.79
C VAL A 512 14.37 -14.70 19.27
N ILE A 513 15.19 -15.47 18.56
CA ILE A 513 15.18 -15.53 17.10
C ILE A 513 13.86 -16.09 16.56
N LEU A 514 13.32 -17.15 17.19
CA LEU A 514 12.03 -17.70 16.78
C LEU A 514 10.92 -16.65 16.85
N ARG A 515 10.86 -15.87 17.94
CA ARG A 515 9.86 -14.82 18.11
C ARG A 515 10.07 -13.67 17.13
N SER A 516 11.33 -13.31 16.83
CA SER A 516 11.65 -12.27 15.86
C SER A 516 11.10 -12.56 14.47
N PHE A 517 11.12 -13.81 14.00
CA PHE A 517 10.64 -14.14 12.65
C PHE A 517 9.23 -14.75 12.61
N ALA A 518 8.65 -15.16 13.75
CA ALA A 518 7.31 -15.78 13.80
C ALA A 518 6.18 -14.95 13.15
N PRO A 519 6.11 -13.62 13.30
CA PRO A 519 5.09 -12.82 12.59
C PRO A 519 5.20 -12.89 11.06
N ILE A 520 6.41 -13.13 10.53
CA ILE A 520 6.68 -13.17 9.09
C ILE A 520 6.58 -14.61 8.56
N LEU A 521 7.15 -15.59 9.27
CA LEU A 521 7.30 -16.98 8.83
C LEU A 521 6.61 -17.95 9.80
N PRO A 522 5.26 -17.90 9.88
CA PRO A 522 4.54 -18.53 10.97
C PRO A 522 4.67 -20.05 10.99
N PHE A 523 4.70 -20.71 9.83
CA PHE A 523 4.77 -22.17 9.77
C PHE A 523 6.16 -22.68 10.15
N PHE A 524 7.20 -22.03 9.65
CA PHE A 524 8.58 -22.36 9.98
C PHE A 524 8.91 -22.08 11.46
N ALA A 525 8.35 -21.01 12.03
CA ALA A 525 8.51 -20.70 13.44
C ALA A 525 7.86 -21.77 14.33
N GLU A 526 6.62 -22.16 14.00
CA GLU A 526 5.92 -23.21 14.74
C GLU A 526 6.63 -24.57 14.59
N ASP A 527 7.10 -24.92 13.38
CA ASP A 527 7.89 -26.15 13.15
C ASP A 527 9.12 -26.19 14.07
N CYS A 528 9.92 -25.11 14.11
CA CYS A 528 11.06 -25.05 15.00
C CYS A 528 10.67 -25.10 16.48
N TYR A 529 9.62 -24.37 16.86
CA TYR A 529 9.15 -24.31 18.25
C TYR A 529 8.69 -25.67 18.77
N MET A 530 8.00 -26.46 17.95
CA MET A 530 7.56 -27.81 18.29
C MET A 530 8.73 -28.79 18.49
N HIS A 531 9.89 -28.53 17.88
CA HIS A 531 11.08 -29.38 17.98
C HIS A 531 12.11 -28.90 19.03
N ARG A 532 11.83 -27.83 19.78
CA ARG A 532 12.82 -27.15 20.65
C ARG A 532 13.38 -27.97 21.83
N TYR A 533 12.69 -29.01 22.27
CA TYR A 533 13.10 -29.88 23.38
C TYR A 533 13.25 -31.35 22.97
N GLY A 534 13.50 -31.62 21.68
CA GLY A 534 13.55 -32.98 21.14
C GLY A 534 12.21 -33.73 21.26
N ASN A 535 12.24 -35.05 21.06
CA ASN A 535 11.06 -35.94 21.12
C ASN A 535 10.43 -36.06 22.53
N GLN A 536 10.79 -35.20 23.50
CA GLN A 536 10.27 -35.26 24.87
C GLN A 536 8.91 -34.59 25.06
N LEU A 537 8.34 -33.97 24.02
CA LEU A 537 6.89 -33.76 23.95
C LEU A 537 6.20 -35.11 23.65
N ASN A 538 6.24 -35.99 24.64
CA ASN A 538 5.14 -36.94 24.81
C ASN A 538 3.87 -36.10 24.89
N LEU A 539 2.98 -36.30 23.92
CA LEU A 539 1.62 -35.77 23.80
C LEU A 539 0.70 -36.26 24.96
N HIS A 540 1.24 -36.44 26.17
CA HIS A 540 0.63 -37.14 27.29
C HIS A 540 0.64 -36.36 28.62
N SER A 541 0.96 -35.07 28.65
CA SER A 541 0.51 -34.25 29.79
C SER A 541 -0.90 -33.73 29.51
N GLU A 542 -1.85 -34.15 30.34
CA GLU A 542 -3.27 -33.78 30.33
C GLU A 542 -3.53 -32.29 30.68
N SER A 543 -2.66 -31.37 30.25
CA SER A 543 -2.92 -29.93 30.28
C SER A 543 -3.32 -29.46 28.87
N SER A 544 -4.54 -28.96 28.75
CA SER A 544 -5.35 -28.83 27.54
C SER A 544 -4.93 -27.74 26.52
N THR A 545 -3.64 -27.44 26.38
CA THR A 545 -3.17 -26.51 25.34
C THR A 545 -1.90 -27.01 24.69
N THR A 546 -1.98 -27.39 23.41
CA THR A 546 -0.79 -27.57 22.57
C THR A 546 0.09 -26.32 22.68
N PRO A 547 1.37 -26.45 23.04
CA PRO A 547 2.26 -25.30 23.13
C PRO A 547 2.48 -24.74 21.73
N SER A 548 2.15 -23.48 21.52
CA SER A 548 2.31 -22.77 20.24
C SER A 548 3.09 -21.49 20.47
N ILE A 549 4.00 -21.14 19.55
CA ILE A 549 4.81 -19.93 19.69
C ILE A 549 3.94 -18.68 19.78
N PHE A 550 2.81 -18.66 19.07
CA PHE A 550 1.86 -17.55 19.03
C PHE A 550 1.09 -17.35 20.34
N ARG A 551 1.21 -18.28 21.30
CA ARG A 551 0.64 -18.17 22.66
C ARG A 551 1.71 -17.84 23.71
N SER A 552 2.97 -17.78 23.32
CA SER A 552 4.10 -17.60 24.23
C SER A 552 4.48 -16.13 24.51
N GLY A 553 3.88 -15.19 23.77
CA GLY A 553 4.16 -13.76 23.88
C GLY A 553 5.49 -13.33 23.24
N TRP A 554 5.73 -12.01 23.22
CA TRP A 554 7.00 -11.42 22.77
C TRP A 554 8.11 -11.67 23.81
N PHE A 555 9.38 -11.66 23.39
CA PHE A 555 10.48 -11.84 24.35
C PHE A 555 10.51 -10.65 25.33
N LYS A 556 10.84 -10.94 26.59
CA LYS A 556 11.04 -9.91 27.61
C LYS A 556 12.49 -9.47 27.60
N GLU A 557 12.71 -8.18 27.77
CA GLU A 557 14.05 -7.64 27.94
C GLU A 557 14.69 -8.21 29.21
N ILE A 558 15.96 -8.64 29.10
CA ILE A 558 16.75 -9.18 30.21
C ILE A 558 17.93 -8.22 30.44
N PRO A 559 17.82 -7.29 31.42
CA PRO A 559 18.80 -6.22 31.60
C PRO A 559 20.22 -6.69 31.89
N CYS A 560 20.39 -7.83 32.58
CA CYS A 560 21.72 -8.35 32.92
C CYS A 560 22.54 -8.77 31.69
N TRP A 561 21.93 -8.95 30.52
CA TRP A 561 22.66 -9.20 29.29
C TRP A 561 23.36 -7.95 28.73
N SER A 562 23.01 -6.76 29.21
CA SER A 562 23.65 -5.52 28.76
C SER A 562 25.01 -5.31 29.46
N ASN A 563 26.08 -5.79 28.82
CA ASN A 563 27.45 -5.66 29.29
C ASN A 563 28.34 -5.04 28.21
N THR A 564 28.38 -3.71 28.14
CA THR A 564 29.16 -2.97 27.14
C THR A 564 30.66 -3.10 27.35
N GLU A 565 31.11 -3.15 28.61
CA GLU A 565 32.54 -3.28 28.90
C GLU A 565 33.11 -4.61 28.37
N LEU A 566 32.41 -5.71 28.63
CA LEU A 566 32.80 -7.03 28.10
C LEU A 566 32.74 -7.06 26.57
N ALA A 567 31.75 -6.36 25.98
CA ALA A 567 31.64 -6.27 24.53
C ALA A 567 32.82 -5.55 23.89
N ASP A 568 33.28 -4.44 24.45
CA ASP A 568 34.44 -3.72 23.96
C ASP A 568 35.72 -4.60 23.99
N LYS A 569 35.88 -5.40 25.06
CA LYS A 569 36.99 -6.36 25.18
C LYS A 569 36.95 -7.43 24.08
N PHE A 570 35.79 -8.06 23.85
CA PHE A 570 35.64 -9.09 22.82
C PHE A 570 35.78 -8.53 21.39
N GLU A 571 35.21 -7.37 21.10
CA GLU A 571 35.36 -6.71 19.78
C GLU A 571 36.83 -6.36 19.49
N PHE A 572 37.59 -5.95 20.51
CA PHE A 572 39.04 -5.77 20.38
C PHE A 572 39.76 -7.08 20.02
N VAL A 573 39.48 -8.18 20.74
CA VAL A 573 40.13 -9.48 20.48
C VAL A 573 39.72 -10.07 19.15
N TYR A 574 38.46 -9.93 18.73
CA TYR A 574 38.04 -10.35 17.38
C TYR A 574 38.74 -9.56 16.28
N SER A 575 38.88 -8.24 16.45
CA SER A 575 39.64 -7.40 15.51
C SER A 575 41.11 -7.82 15.44
N LEU A 576 41.71 -8.18 16.56
CA LEU A 576 43.07 -8.69 16.62
C LEU A 576 43.19 -10.05 15.90
N ALA A 577 42.29 -10.99 16.17
CA ALA A 577 42.24 -12.30 15.51
C ALA A 577 42.07 -12.16 13.99
N ASP A 578 41.23 -11.25 13.51
CA ASP A 578 41.07 -10.97 12.09
C ASP A 578 42.36 -10.46 11.44
N LYS A 579 43.06 -9.52 12.09
CA LYS A 579 44.35 -9.01 11.60
C LYS A 579 45.38 -10.13 11.52
N ILE A 580 45.45 -10.99 12.52
CA ILE A 580 46.36 -12.15 12.54
C ILE A 580 46.03 -13.10 11.40
N ARG A 581 44.75 -13.44 11.20
CA ARG A 581 44.32 -14.28 10.09
C ARG A 581 44.74 -13.71 8.73
N CYS A 582 44.54 -12.40 8.51
CA CYS A 582 44.99 -11.74 7.28
C CYS A 582 46.51 -11.78 7.09
N LEU A 583 47.29 -11.63 8.17
CA LEU A 583 48.75 -11.74 8.11
C LEU A 583 49.21 -13.16 7.76
N LEU A 584 48.45 -14.17 8.18
CA LEU A 584 48.76 -15.59 8.01
C LEU A 584 48.14 -16.22 6.74
N GLU A 585 47.41 -15.47 5.91
CA GLU A 585 46.72 -15.97 4.71
C GLU A 585 47.62 -16.73 3.72
N ASN A 586 48.93 -16.49 3.74
CA ASN A 586 49.91 -17.15 2.86
C ASN A 586 50.80 -18.19 3.56
N THR A 587 50.51 -18.52 4.81
CA THR A 587 51.26 -19.48 5.63
C THR A 587 50.39 -20.72 5.86
N PRO A 588 50.91 -21.96 5.80
CA PRO A 588 50.13 -23.15 6.13
C PRO A 588 49.54 -23.04 7.54
N THR A 589 48.22 -22.99 7.62
CA THR A 589 47.40 -22.56 8.76
C THR A 589 47.14 -23.71 9.74
N ASP A 590 48.19 -24.27 10.33
CA ASP A 590 48.08 -25.16 11.50
C ASP A 590 48.94 -24.60 12.64
N ALA A 591 48.76 -23.31 12.98
CA ALA A 591 49.41 -22.73 14.15
C ALA A 591 48.78 -23.34 15.42
N PHE A 592 49.51 -24.26 16.06
CA PHE A 592 49.07 -24.92 17.29
C PHE A 592 49.09 -23.98 18.50
N GLU A 593 49.96 -22.96 18.49
CA GLU A 593 50.19 -22.05 19.61
C GLU A 593 50.37 -20.60 19.12
N TYR A 594 49.76 -19.65 19.83
CA TYR A 594 50.00 -18.22 19.67
C TYR A 594 50.70 -17.66 20.91
N ILE A 595 51.83 -16.96 20.72
CA ILE A 595 52.51 -16.24 21.79
C ILE A 595 52.33 -14.74 21.54
N PHE A 596 51.54 -14.08 22.39
CA PHE A 596 51.37 -12.64 22.40
C PHE A 596 52.44 -12.00 23.28
N VAL A 597 53.23 -11.10 22.69
CA VAL A 597 54.29 -10.38 23.39
C VAL A 597 53.91 -8.91 23.50
N THR A 598 53.79 -8.39 24.71
CA THR A 598 53.58 -6.96 24.94
C THR A 598 54.81 -6.32 25.58
N SER A 599 55.11 -5.07 25.22
CA SER A 599 56.26 -4.34 25.76
C SER A 599 56.07 -3.86 27.20
N SER A 600 54.83 -3.77 27.67
CA SER A 600 54.43 -3.31 29.00
C SER A 600 53.03 -3.82 29.35
N GLU A 601 52.63 -3.69 30.63
CA GLU A 601 51.28 -3.98 31.13
C GLU A 601 50.25 -2.90 30.70
N ASN A 602 50.15 -2.69 29.39
CA ASN A 602 49.17 -1.79 28.79
C ASN A 602 47.76 -2.41 28.78
N ASP A 603 46.77 -1.65 28.32
CA ASP A 603 45.38 -2.13 28.30
C ASP A 603 45.19 -3.39 27.45
N THR A 604 45.95 -3.53 26.35
CA THR A 604 45.97 -4.77 25.54
C THR A 604 46.40 -5.97 26.36
N TYR A 605 47.50 -5.86 27.12
CA TYR A 605 47.98 -6.94 27.98
C TYR A 605 46.92 -7.35 29.00
N LYS A 606 46.27 -6.38 29.65
CA LYS A 606 45.22 -6.63 30.65
C LYS A 606 44.01 -7.36 30.04
N ILE A 607 43.54 -6.93 28.87
CA ILE A 607 42.41 -7.57 28.17
C ILE A 607 42.75 -9.01 27.79
N LEU A 608 43.96 -9.25 27.24
CA LEU A 608 44.39 -10.59 26.85
C LEU A 608 44.56 -11.51 28.07
N MET A 609 45.15 -11.03 29.16
CA MET A 609 45.27 -11.78 30.41
C MET A 609 43.91 -12.11 31.03
N GLU A 610 42.98 -11.16 31.05
CA GLU A 610 41.62 -11.37 31.56
C GLU A 610 40.88 -12.46 30.79
N LEU A 611 41.00 -12.47 29.46
CA LEU A 611 40.35 -13.47 28.59
C LEU A 611 41.13 -14.77 28.44
N GLN A 612 42.39 -14.81 28.86
CA GLN A 612 43.14 -16.04 29.01
C GLN A 612 42.72 -16.79 30.28
N GLU A 613 42.21 -16.08 31.30
CA GLU A 613 41.98 -16.62 32.66
C GLU A 613 43.29 -17.13 33.31
N ASP A 614 43.48 -16.87 34.61
CA ASP A 614 44.74 -17.24 35.31
C ASP A 614 44.83 -18.76 35.48
N CYS A 615 45.42 -19.41 34.49
CA CYS A 615 45.74 -20.82 34.51
C CYS A 615 47.07 -20.95 35.25
N GLY A 616 47.02 -21.19 36.56
CA GLY A 616 48.21 -21.23 37.42
C GLY A 616 49.39 -22.04 36.85
N ASP A 617 50.59 -21.76 37.38
CA ASP A 617 51.96 -21.93 36.88
C ASP A 617 52.39 -23.11 35.95
N GLU A 618 51.59 -24.13 35.59
CA GLU A 618 52.12 -25.28 34.83
C GLU A 618 51.28 -25.88 33.68
N GLU A 619 50.08 -25.40 33.33
CA GLU A 619 49.36 -25.95 32.16
C GLU A 619 48.75 -24.85 31.27
N LEU A 620 49.26 -24.75 30.03
CA LEU A 620 48.64 -24.01 28.92
C LEU A 620 47.20 -24.50 28.75
N SER A 621 46.21 -23.73 29.23
CA SER A 621 44.81 -24.09 29.04
C SER A 621 44.43 -23.95 27.57
N SER A 622 44.00 -25.06 26.98
CA SER A 622 43.51 -25.12 25.60
C SER A 622 42.07 -24.63 25.43
N HIS A 623 41.44 -24.12 26.49
CA HIS A 623 39.99 -23.91 26.57
C HIS A 623 39.59 -22.51 27.05
N THR A 624 40.53 -21.58 27.06
CA THR A 624 40.29 -20.19 27.47
C THR A 624 39.45 -19.46 26.41
N PRO A 625 38.70 -18.40 26.80
CA PRO A 625 38.02 -17.54 25.83
C PRO A 625 38.95 -17.05 24.71
N LEU A 626 40.21 -16.74 25.04
CA LEU A 626 41.20 -16.30 24.06
C LEU A 626 41.64 -17.41 23.10
N CYS A 627 41.91 -18.62 23.58
CA CYS A 627 42.20 -19.79 22.74
C CYS A 627 41.08 -20.08 21.76
N GLU A 628 39.83 -19.98 22.23
CA GLU A 628 38.65 -20.19 21.40
C GLU A 628 38.53 -19.15 20.30
N VAL A 629 38.63 -17.85 20.62
CA VAL A 629 38.58 -16.76 19.62
C VAL A 629 39.68 -16.90 18.57
N MET A 630 40.88 -17.31 18.98
CA MET A 630 42.03 -17.51 18.09
C MET A 630 41.98 -18.83 17.31
N GLN A 631 41.09 -19.75 17.67
CA GLN A 631 40.94 -21.08 17.06
C GLN A 631 42.26 -21.87 17.02
N CYS A 632 42.96 -21.91 18.15
CA CYS A 632 44.26 -22.56 18.30
C CYS A 632 44.27 -23.50 19.52
N ALA A 633 45.32 -24.32 19.66
CA ALA A 633 45.41 -25.24 20.79
C ALA A 633 45.88 -24.55 22.08
N SER A 634 46.68 -23.49 21.99
CA SER A 634 47.09 -22.73 23.18
C SER A 634 47.45 -21.27 22.84
N VAL A 635 47.26 -20.40 23.82
CA VAL A 635 47.68 -19.01 23.78
C VAL A 635 48.54 -18.71 25.00
N ARG A 636 49.66 -18.02 24.82
CA ARG A 636 50.50 -17.52 25.90
C ARG A 636 50.63 -16.01 25.78
N VAL A 637 50.45 -15.28 26.88
CA VAL A 637 50.55 -13.82 26.91
C VAL A 637 51.73 -13.46 27.83
N CYS A 638 52.80 -12.90 27.25
CA CYS A 638 54.05 -12.60 27.96
C CYS A 638 54.43 -11.12 27.84
N LEU A 639 55.13 -10.61 28.86
CA LEU A 639 55.86 -9.35 28.74
C LEU A 639 57.19 -9.60 28.02
N ALA A 640 57.65 -8.63 27.23
CA ALA A 640 58.86 -8.76 26.40
C ALA A 640 60.14 -9.11 27.20
N HIS A 641 60.18 -8.81 28.50
CA HIS A 641 61.32 -9.12 29.36
C HIS A 641 61.30 -10.55 29.93
N ASP A 642 60.18 -11.27 29.80
CA ASP A 642 59.99 -12.63 30.31
C ASP A 642 60.26 -13.71 29.24
N ILE A 643 60.58 -13.31 28.01
CA ILE A 643 60.78 -14.24 26.89
C ILE A 643 62.25 -14.62 26.77
N ASN A 644 62.52 -15.91 26.87
CA ASN A 644 63.82 -16.46 26.54
C ASN A 644 63.93 -16.66 25.02
N LEU A 645 64.90 -16.00 24.37
CA LEU A 645 65.09 -16.02 22.91
C LEU A 645 65.28 -17.43 22.31
N SER A 646 65.64 -18.43 23.13
CA SER A 646 65.72 -19.83 22.71
C SER A 646 64.36 -20.52 22.52
N GLU A 647 63.25 -19.93 22.99
CA GLU A 647 61.89 -20.48 22.80
C GLU A 647 61.28 -20.11 21.43
N LEU A 648 61.90 -19.20 20.67
CA LEU A 648 61.38 -18.64 19.42
C LEU A 648 61.90 -19.36 18.15
N GLU A 649 62.54 -20.53 18.27
CA GLU A 649 63.25 -21.18 17.15
C GLU A 649 62.36 -21.64 15.97
N TYR A 650 61.02 -21.54 16.08
CA TYR A 650 60.08 -21.83 14.98
C TYR A 650 58.94 -20.79 14.85
N THR A 651 59.23 -19.49 15.04
CA THR A 651 58.20 -18.43 14.99
C THR A 651 58.28 -17.56 13.73
N HIS A 652 57.15 -17.38 13.03
CA HIS A 652 56.99 -16.32 12.04
C HIS A 652 56.83 -14.98 12.77
N HIS A 653 57.86 -14.13 12.70
CA HIS A 653 57.81 -12.78 13.27
C HIS A 653 57.02 -11.84 12.37
N THR A 654 55.96 -11.23 12.92
CA THR A 654 55.32 -10.05 12.33
C THR A 654 55.29 -8.97 13.41
N GLU A 655 56.02 -7.87 13.17
CA GLU A 655 55.96 -6.67 14.01
C GLU A 655 54.72 -5.87 13.60
N SER A 656 53.91 -5.45 14.59
CA SER A 656 52.80 -4.50 14.40
C SER A 656 53.15 -3.12 14.93
#